data_AF-W2MPM5-F1
#
_entry.id   AF-W2MPM5-F1
#
_cell.length_a   1.000
_cell.length_b   1.000
_cell.length_c   1.000
_cell.angle_alpha   90.00
_cell.angle_beta   90.00
_cell.angle_gamma   90.00
#
_symmetry.space_group_name_H-M   'P 1'
#
loop_
_entity.id
_entity.type
_entity.pdbx_description
1 polymer ?
#
loop_
_entity_poly.entity_id
_entity_poly.type
_entity_poly.pdbx_seq_one_letter_code
_entity_poly.pdbx_strand_id
1 'polypeptide(L)'
;MKSNNKFSSALVSVEAAWVCAAEVDIQQEEEERVELLERLRKQSVKDKYELVSASTRLDQELREQQLQWKKKTEIRRLRQLPENEQELAIKLVETSSSNNKKKCSIYAMENLRLTMLMKDSTLRQRMKRKKARPRIVQDMLTLERRYAAATRKLQKWWRGHLHRQFWRVYFKEVKAVLQIQRLVRGFLTRQWVRIWHVNRDIRVTRLQALFRGHYIRYKVIPTWKRWEYINVTKIQSVIRMYFAKEFCQRCKREVAALRIQSMWRGFLSRKKFDIRWLEIRAINLQRLVRGTLARKNARKRAARLESGAIQIQRMFRGMKARMEIYTLMRHRETRNRQEYIAVLEVEAEWHRAQRDKLQARLERKQLKQRVAQLEYDYYIEHERIHDMESIYLDMQTQRMRVSPRAIEHGWVEEMEAKMKQQRALITKVKLEVIFALGLEFKRKEKEFIEFQQRINAIEEKRRRFEIWRNEEYLDFWERECRFHYQVKIMQKRQKIAETRRSWQVQLYRTNGKRDHRWRGSHWSPDVIEVSKEKEGFCIGSTDILALVHDKWRLRMQEVDESGPVRDDKEQICDTRGHIDDLSDQVAHTAATAQTEQTKAIFKPVFRDVELSFDKIQKLQREHDKPLVQARQERNTRGSTDNARTGENQTAKGLVKRAKDPMRSLDRQQRKRQLVLAAKVPWHLHDQLEAERRNLANEKAMFKL
;
A
#
# COMPACT_ATOMS: atom_id res chain seq x y z
N MET A 1 -24.15 -24.14 -24.70
CA MET A 1 -23.36 -23.03 -25.28
C MET A 1 -23.26 -23.08 -26.82
N LYS A 2 -24.38 -23.19 -27.55
CA LYS A 2 -24.39 -23.03 -29.04
C LYS A 2 -25.54 -22.14 -29.57
N SER A 3 -26.47 -21.65 -28.74
CA SER A 3 -27.57 -20.78 -29.17
C SER A 3 -27.30 -19.28 -29.01
N ASN A 4 -26.43 -18.85 -28.09
CA ASN A 4 -26.18 -17.41 -27.84
C ASN A 4 -25.31 -16.70 -28.90
N ASN A 5 -24.58 -17.42 -29.75
CA ASN A 5 -23.76 -16.80 -30.80
C ASN A 5 -24.57 -16.35 -32.02
N LYS A 6 -25.75 -16.93 -32.29
CA LYS A 6 -26.59 -16.51 -33.44
C LYS A 6 -27.28 -15.18 -33.18
N PHE A 7 -27.72 -14.92 -31.94
CA PHE A 7 -28.36 -13.65 -31.58
C PHE A 7 -27.39 -12.47 -31.54
N SER A 8 -26.17 -12.69 -31.04
CA SER A 8 -25.11 -11.68 -31.06
C SER A 8 -24.65 -11.35 -32.49
N SER A 9 -24.49 -12.36 -33.34
CA SER A 9 -24.17 -12.19 -34.76
C SER A 9 -25.27 -11.45 -35.54
N ALA A 10 -26.54 -11.73 -35.26
CA ALA A 10 -27.66 -11.04 -35.88
C ALA A 10 -27.75 -9.58 -35.43
N LEU A 11 -27.55 -9.28 -34.15
CA LEU A 11 -27.55 -7.90 -33.64
C LEU A 11 -26.44 -7.06 -34.26
N VAL A 12 -25.23 -7.62 -34.35
CA VAL A 12 -24.09 -6.94 -34.99
C VAL A 12 -24.33 -6.73 -36.49
N SER A 13 -25.03 -7.62 -37.17
CA SER A 13 -25.40 -7.44 -38.59
C SER A 13 -26.47 -6.35 -38.80
N VAL A 14 -27.40 -6.19 -37.85
CA VAL A 14 -28.44 -5.16 -37.90
C VAL A 14 -27.86 -3.78 -37.57
N GLU A 15 -26.95 -3.70 -36.59
CA GLU A 15 -26.22 -2.47 -36.28
C GLU A 15 -25.30 -2.05 -37.44
N ALA A 16 -24.61 -3.01 -38.08
CA ALA A 16 -23.82 -2.73 -39.28
C ALA A 16 -24.68 -2.26 -40.47
N ALA A 17 -25.86 -2.87 -40.69
CA ALA A 17 -26.79 -2.44 -41.73
C ALA A 17 -27.37 -1.04 -41.47
N TRP A 18 -27.60 -0.69 -40.20
CA TRP A 18 -28.03 0.66 -39.81
C TRP A 18 -26.94 1.72 -40.01
N VAL A 19 -25.69 1.38 -39.73
CA VAL A 19 -24.55 2.28 -39.99
C VAL A 19 -24.35 2.48 -41.48
N CYS A 20 -24.46 1.42 -42.29
CA CYS A 20 -24.38 1.54 -43.75
C CYS A 20 -25.56 2.33 -44.34
N ALA A 21 -26.78 2.17 -43.82
CA ALA A 21 -27.93 2.98 -44.24
C ALA A 21 -27.75 4.46 -43.88
N ALA A 22 -27.23 4.76 -42.67
CA ALA A 22 -26.93 6.13 -42.26
C ALA A 22 -25.80 6.76 -43.09
N GLU A 23 -24.79 5.98 -43.49
CA GLU A 23 -23.73 6.44 -44.40
C GLU A 23 -24.26 6.71 -45.82
N VAL A 24 -25.20 5.90 -46.32
CA VAL A 24 -25.86 6.13 -47.62
C VAL A 24 -26.77 7.36 -47.57
N ASP A 25 -27.51 7.58 -46.48
CA ASP A 25 -28.33 8.78 -46.30
C ASP A 25 -27.47 10.05 -46.22
N ILE A 26 -26.31 9.98 -45.54
CA ILE A 26 -25.35 11.09 -45.51
C ILE A 26 -24.77 11.36 -46.90
N GLN A 27 -24.47 10.30 -47.68
CA GLN A 27 -24.01 10.46 -49.07
C GLN A 27 -25.09 11.05 -49.97
N GLN A 28 -26.35 10.66 -49.82
CA GLN A 28 -27.48 11.26 -50.55
C GLN A 28 -27.69 12.72 -50.16
N GLU A 29 -27.61 13.08 -48.87
CA GLU A 29 -27.67 14.48 -48.43
C GLU A 29 -26.50 15.32 -48.98
N GLU A 30 -25.31 14.72 -49.11
CA GLU A 30 -24.15 15.38 -49.72
C GLU A 30 -24.32 15.56 -51.23
N GLU A 31 -24.83 14.55 -51.94
CA GLU A 31 -25.16 14.62 -53.38
C GLU A 31 -26.26 15.66 -53.66
N GLU A 32 -27.32 15.70 -52.86
CA GLU A 32 -28.37 16.73 -52.96
C GLU A 32 -27.84 18.13 -52.68
N ARG A 33 -26.92 18.28 -51.72
CA ARG A 33 -26.24 19.57 -51.46
C ARG A 33 -25.34 19.97 -52.63
N VAL A 34 -24.64 19.03 -53.25
CA VAL A 34 -23.81 19.29 -54.44
C VAL A 34 -24.70 19.67 -55.63
N GLU A 35 -25.82 18.97 -55.86
CA GLU A 35 -26.81 19.33 -56.88
C GLU A 35 -27.42 20.71 -56.64
N LEU A 36 -27.78 21.05 -55.39
CA LEU A 36 -28.29 22.38 -55.03
C LEU A 36 -27.24 23.46 -55.27
N LEU A 37 -25.98 23.20 -54.94
CA LEU A 37 -24.86 24.11 -55.24
C LEU A 37 -24.61 24.23 -56.74
N GLU A 38 -24.77 23.16 -57.52
CA GLU A 38 -24.73 23.21 -58.98
C GLU A 38 -25.89 23.99 -59.59
N ARG A 39 -27.12 23.83 -59.06
CA ARG A 39 -28.29 24.61 -59.50
C ARG A 39 -28.11 26.09 -59.17
N LEU A 40 -27.58 26.42 -57.99
CA LEU A 40 -27.23 27.79 -57.61
C LEU A 40 -26.07 28.36 -58.43
N ARG A 41 -25.08 27.54 -58.81
CA ARG A 41 -24.03 27.93 -59.76
C ARG A 41 -24.59 28.14 -61.17
N LYS A 42 -25.46 27.26 -61.68
CA LYS A 42 -26.13 27.42 -62.97
C LYS A 42 -27.03 28.66 -62.98
N GLN A 43 -27.78 28.94 -61.92
CA GLN A 43 -28.60 30.16 -61.80
C GLN A 43 -27.72 31.42 -61.68
N SER A 44 -26.66 31.41 -60.86
CA SER A 44 -25.76 32.57 -60.74
C SER A 44 -24.89 32.83 -61.97
N VAL A 45 -24.62 31.81 -62.79
CA VAL A 45 -23.97 31.94 -64.10
C VAL A 45 -24.98 32.38 -65.16
N LYS A 46 -26.22 31.89 -65.13
CA LYS A 46 -27.31 32.35 -66.02
C LYS A 46 -27.65 33.83 -65.77
N ASP A 47 -27.69 34.26 -64.52
CA ASP A 47 -27.93 35.67 -64.13
C ASP A 47 -26.71 36.59 -64.35
N LYS A 48 -25.49 36.04 -64.48
CA LYS A 48 -24.27 36.82 -64.80
C LYS A 48 -23.94 36.89 -66.30
N TYR A 49 -24.47 35.99 -67.13
CA TYR A 49 -24.18 35.93 -68.56
C TYR A 49 -25.39 36.13 -69.49
N GLU A 50 -26.62 36.23 -68.97
CA GLU A 50 -27.74 36.82 -69.71
C GLU A 50 -27.74 38.35 -69.58
N LEU A 51 -26.75 38.99 -70.22
CA LEU A 51 -26.92 40.35 -70.73
C LEU A 51 -27.95 40.28 -71.87
N VAL A 52 -29.24 40.23 -71.51
CA VAL A 52 -30.29 40.75 -72.40
C VAL A 52 -29.86 42.17 -72.71
N SER A 53 -29.40 42.39 -73.95
CA SER A 53 -28.76 43.63 -74.37
C SER A 53 -29.49 44.83 -73.78
N ALA A 54 -28.79 45.66 -73.02
CA ALA A 54 -29.34 46.89 -72.44
C ALA A 54 -29.99 47.78 -73.51
N SER A 55 -29.63 47.62 -74.80
CA SER A 55 -30.30 48.27 -75.92
C SER A 55 -31.74 47.78 -76.14
N THR A 56 -32.04 46.50 -75.95
CA THR A 56 -33.37 45.92 -76.18
C THR A 56 -34.39 46.29 -75.10
N ARG A 57 -33.95 46.42 -73.85
CA ARG A 57 -34.78 46.96 -72.75
C ARG A 57 -35.01 48.47 -72.89
N LEU A 58 -33.98 49.23 -73.26
CA LEU A 58 -34.14 50.66 -73.52
C LEU A 58 -35.04 50.93 -74.73
N ASP A 59 -34.95 50.13 -75.80
CA ASP A 59 -35.83 50.28 -76.97
C ASP A 59 -37.29 49.91 -76.67
N GLN A 60 -37.52 48.91 -75.80
CA GLN A 60 -38.87 48.58 -75.31
C GLN A 60 -39.42 49.67 -74.39
N GLU A 61 -38.63 50.16 -73.43
CA GLU A 61 -39.03 51.27 -72.54
C GLU A 61 -39.25 52.57 -73.32
N LEU A 62 -38.47 52.84 -74.37
CA LEU A 62 -38.61 54.05 -75.19
C LEU A 62 -39.83 53.97 -76.13
N ARG A 63 -40.18 52.78 -76.63
CA ARG A 63 -41.44 52.53 -77.36
C ARG A 63 -42.66 52.65 -76.44
N GLU A 64 -42.59 52.11 -75.23
CA GLU A 64 -43.65 52.24 -74.23
C GLU A 64 -43.82 53.70 -73.76
N GLN A 65 -42.72 54.42 -73.55
CA GLN A 65 -42.75 55.85 -73.25
C GLN A 65 -43.31 56.66 -74.42
N GLN A 66 -42.93 56.39 -75.68
CA GLN A 66 -43.53 57.07 -76.85
C GLN A 66 -45.03 56.81 -76.97
N LEU A 67 -45.50 55.58 -76.71
CA LEU A 67 -46.92 55.23 -76.67
C LEU A 67 -47.67 55.94 -75.53
N GLN A 68 -47.07 56.02 -74.35
CA GLN A 68 -47.64 56.76 -73.23
C GLN A 68 -47.63 58.28 -73.45
N TRP A 69 -46.62 58.82 -74.12
CA TRP A 69 -46.57 60.23 -74.50
C TRP A 69 -47.63 60.57 -75.55
N LYS A 70 -47.82 59.72 -76.59
CA LYS A 70 -48.89 59.87 -77.58
C LYS A 70 -50.27 59.85 -76.92
N LYS A 71 -50.56 58.85 -76.08
CA LYS A 71 -51.80 58.77 -75.29
C LYS A 71 -52.00 60.00 -74.39
N LYS A 72 -50.95 60.47 -73.69
CA LYS A 72 -51.03 61.66 -72.83
C LYS A 72 -51.18 62.97 -73.62
N THR A 73 -50.62 63.08 -74.83
CA THR A 73 -50.82 64.25 -75.70
C THR A 73 -52.22 64.28 -76.31
N GLU A 74 -52.77 63.13 -76.68
CA GLU A 74 -54.14 63.00 -77.21
C GLU A 74 -55.19 63.25 -76.11
N ILE A 75 -54.99 62.70 -74.91
CA ILE A 75 -55.83 63.00 -73.73
C ILE A 75 -55.78 64.49 -73.34
N ARG A 76 -54.63 65.16 -73.54
CA ARG A 76 -54.50 66.61 -73.30
C ARG A 76 -55.15 67.46 -74.40
N ARG A 77 -55.19 67.00 -75.66
CA ARG A 77 -55.96 67.65 -76.73
C ARG A 77 -57.47 67.45 -76.54
N LEU A 78 -57.91 66.29 -76.07
CA LEU A 78 -59.31 65.98 -75.76
C LEU A 78 -59.84 66.73 -74.53
N ARG A 79 -58.97 67.19 -73.61
CA ARG A 79 -59.35 68.04 -72.45
C ARG A 79 -59.47 69.53 -72.74
N GLN A 80 -59.15 70.00 -73.95
CA GLN A 80 -59.13 71.42 -74.32
C GLN A 80 -60.27 71.84 -75.26
N LEU A 81 -61.28 70.97 -75.50
CA LEU A 81 -62.43 71.25 -76.37
C LEU A 81 -63.76 71.24 -75.59
N PRO A 82 -64.73 72.12 -75.93
CA PRO A 82 -66.03 72.22 -75.26
C PRO A 82 -66.89 70.95 -75.43
N GLU A 83 -67.72 70.63 -74.44
CA GLU A 83 -68.41 69.33 -74.25
C GLU A 83 -69.31 68.89 -75.43
N ASN A 84 -69.87 69.82 -76.22
CA ASN A 84 -70.82 69.48 -77.30
C ASN A 84 -70.16 68.94 -78.59
N GLU A 85 -68.83 68.95 -78.69
CA GLU A 85 -68.09 68.38 -79.84
C GLU A 85 -67.45 67.01 -79.53
N GLN A 86 -67.53 66.55 -78.28
CA GLN A 86 -66.91 65.28 -77.83
C GLN A 86 -67.63 64.05 -78.39
N GLU A 87 -68.96 64.07 -78.51
CA GLU A 87 -69.74 62.94 -79.02
C GLU A 87 -69.68 62.79 -80.55
N LEU A 88 -69.47 63.90 -81.28
CA LEU A 88 -69.27 63.91 -82.74
C LEU A 88 -67.84 63.50 -83.13
N ALA A 89 -66.84 63.84 -82.32
CA ALA A 89 -65.45 63.44 -82.54
C ALA A 89 -65.20 61.95 -82.24
N ILE A 90 -65.88 61.36 -81.25
CA ILE A 90 -65.80 59.92 -80.95
C ILE A 90 -66.36 59.07 -82.12
N LYS A 91 -67.44 59.53 -82.79
CA LYS A 91 -68.00 58.85 -83.99
C LYS A 91 -67.16 59.03 -85.27
N LEU A 92 -66.31 60.06 -85.35
CA LEU A 92 -65.40 60.30 -86.48
C LEU A 92 -64.03 59.60 -86.32
N VAL A 93 -63.61 59.30 -85.10
CA VAL A 93 -62.34 58.58 -84.82
C VAL A 93 -62.47 57.07 -85.07
N GLU A 94 -63.67 56.49 -84.96
CA GLU A 94 -63.93 55.09 -85.33
C GLU A 94 -64.03 54.87 -86.86
N THR A 95 -64.18 55.94 -87.66
CA THR A 95 -64.36 55.86 -89.13
C THR A 95 -63.21 56.44 -89.95
N SER A 96 -62.10 56.88 -89.33
CA SER A 96 -60.98 57.57 -90.01
C SER A 96 -59.63 56.82 -89.98
N SER A 97 -59.65 55.49 -89.84
CA SER A 97 -58.50 54.62 -90.15
C SER A 97 -58.25 54.45 -91.67
N SER A 98 -58.80 55.32 -92.52
CA SER A 98 -58.62 55.26 -93.97
C SER A 98 -58.65 56.66 -94.57
N ASN A 99 -57.55 57.04 -95.24
CA ASN A 99 -57.43 58.17 -96.17
C ASN A 99 -57.28 59.61 -95.60
N ASN A 100 -56.14 60.26 -95.86
CA ASN A 100 -56.00 61.21 -96.98
C ASN A 100 -54.69 62.02 -96.95
N LYS A 101 -53.78 61.70 -97.89
CA LYS A 101 -53.07 62.72 -98.69
C LYS A 101 -54.04 63.21 -99.77
N LYS A 102 -54.46 64.48 -99.80
CA LYS A 102 -55.04 65.16 -100.98
C LYS A 102 -54.65 66.64 -100.92
N LYS A 103 -53.75 67.12 -101.79
CA LYS A 103 -53.94 67.59 -103.19
C LYS A 103 -54.97 68.72 -103.31
N CYS A 104 -54.47 69.88 -103.76
CA CYS A 104 -55.20 71.09 -104.13
C CYS A 104 -56.25 70.80 -105.21
N SER A 105 -57.41 71.46 -105.11
CA SER A 105 -58.57 71.31 -105.99
C SER A 105 -58.29 71.84 -107.41
N ILE A 106 -58.69 71.06 -108.42
CA ILE A 106 -58.54 71.36 -109.85
C ILE A 106 -59.23 72.68 -110.24
N TYR A 107 -60.33 73.06 -109.58
CA TYR A 107 -61.06 74.30 -109.83
C TYR A 107 -60.28 75.57 -109.44
N ALA A 108 -59.37 75.49 -108.48
CA ALA A 108 -58.59 76.64 -108.02
C ALA A 108 -57.48 77.03 -109.02
N MET A 109 -56.97 76.07 -109.79
CA MET A 109 -55.99 76.36 -110.85
C MET A 109 -56.62 76.93 -112.12
N GLU A 110 -57.84 76.50 -112.50
CA GLU A 110 -58.53 77.02 -113.69
C GLU A 110 -58.96 78.49 -113.53
N ASN A 111 -59.41 78.89 -112.33
CA ASN A 111 -59.80 80.27 -112.04
C ASN A 111 -58.64 81.28 -112.08
N LEU A 112 -57.41 80.82 -111.82
CA LEU A 112 -56.20 81.66 -111.94
C LEU A 112 -55.77 81.84 -113.41
N ARG A 113 -56.08 80.85 -114.27
CA ARG A 113 -55.82 80.92 -115.71
C ARG A 113 -56.80 81.87 -116.42
N LEU A 114 -58.08 81.84 -116.07
CA LEU A 114 -59.12 82.72 -116.62
C LEU A 114 -58.88 84.20 -116.27
N THR A 115 -58.32 84.50 -115.10
CA THR A 115 -58.02 85.88 -114.66
C THR A 115 -56.79 86.48 -115.34
N MET A 116 -55.86 85.66 -115.86
CA MET A 116 -54.74 86.14 -116.67
C MET A 116 -55.10 86.38 -118.15
N LEU A 117 -56.16 85.76 -118.68
CA LEU A 117 -56.59 85.93 -120.08
C LEU A 117 -57.48 87.17 -120.33
N MET A 118 -58.03 87.79 -119.28
CA MET A 118 -58.97 88.92 -119.37
C MET A 118 -58.31 90.32 -119.35
N LYS A 119 -56.96 90.39 -119.42
CA LYS A 119 -56.21 91.66 -119.46
C LYS A 119 -55.44 91.81 -120.76
N ASP A 120 -56.14 92.20 -121.84
CA ASP A 120 -55.55 92.98 -122.94
C ASP A 120 -56.66 93.56 -123.84
N SER A 121 -56.73 94.90 -123.97
CA SER A 121 -57.30 95.56 -125.15
C SER A 121 -56.83 97.02 -125.28
N THR A 122 -56.38 97.38 -126.49
CA THR A 122 -56.01 98.72 -126.98
C THR A 122 -57.12 99.28 -127.87
N LEU A 123 -57.13 100.62 -128.11
CA LEU A 123 -57.85 101.48 -129.11
C LEU A 123 -58.63 102.64 -128.43
N ARG A 124 -58.69 103.93 -128.86
CA ARG A 124 -58.49 104.68 -130.13
C ARG A 124 -58.43 106.21 -129.86
N GLN A 125 -57.78 106.99 -130.75
CA GLN A 125 -57.93 108.46 -130.92
C GLN A 125 -58.48 108.79 -132.33
N ARG A 126 -59.23 109.90 -132.49
CA ARG A 126 -59.70 110.42 -133.80
C ARG A 126 -59.72 111.96 -133.81
N MET A 127 -59.19 112.58 -134.87
CA MET A 127 -59.19 114.03 -135.14
C MET A 127 -60.26 114.47 -136.16
N LYS A 128 -60.71 115.74 -136.12
CA LYS A 128 -61.38 116.44 -137.24
C LYS A 128 -61.00 117.94 -137.35
N ARG A 129 -61.06 118.45 -138.59
CA ARG A 129 -60.47 119.69 -139.18
C ARG A 129 -61.32 120.97 -139.02
N LYS A 130 -60.71 122.15 -139.30
CA LYS A 130 -61.27 123.53 -139.24
C LYS A 130 -61.42 124.19 -140.64
N LYS A 131 -62.31 125.19 -140.75
CA LYS A 131 -62.44 126.15 -141.88
C LYS A 131 -62.21 127.61 -141.41
N ALA A 132 -61.74 128.46 -142.33
CA ALA A 132 -61.19 129.81 -142.10
C ALA A 132 -62.23 130.96 -142.02
N ARG A 133 -61.83 132.07 -141.37
CA ARG A 133 -62.54 133.36 -141.22
C ARG A 133 -61.51 134.53 -141.22
N PRO A 134 -61.90 135.78 -141.52
CA PRO A 134 -60.97 136.88 -141.85
C PRO A 134 -60.19 137.52 -140.67
N ARG A 135 -59.12 138.26 -141.03
CA ARG A 135 -57.85 138.51 -140.30
C ARG A 135 -57.88 139.49 -139.11
N ILE A 136 -58.90 140.34 -138.95
CA ILE A 136 -58.91 141.39 -137.90
C ILE A 136 -59.18 140.83 -136.49
N VAL A 137 -59.94 139.73 -136.39
CA VAL A 137 -60.26 139.07 -135.11
C VAL A 137 -59.08 138.25 -134.57
N GLN A 138 -58.04 138.05 -135.37
CA GLN A 138 -56.92 137.17 -135.04
C GLN A 138 -55.91 137.81 -134.08
N ASP A 139 -55.72 139.14 -134.14
CA ASP A 139 -54.70 139.80 -133.32
C ASP A 139 -55.14 139.99 -131.85
N MET A 140 -56.40 140.36 -131.60
CA MET A 140 -56.97 140.46 -130.23
C MET A 140 -56.90 139.13 -129.45
N LEU A 141 -57.23 138.01 -130.11
CA LEU A 141 -57.22 136.68 -129.48
C LEU A 141 -55.81 136.13 -129.23
N THR A 142 -54.77 136.69 -129.84
CA THR A 142 -53.39 136.25 -129.59
C THR A 142 -52.79 136.83 -128.31
N LEU A 143 -53.20 138.03 -127.91
CA LEU A 143 -52.75 138.67 -126.67
C LEU A 143 -53.29 137.98 -125.41
N GLU A 144 -54.59 137.68 -125.36
CA GLU A 144 -55.20 136.95 -124.23
C GLU A 144 -54.57 135.56 -124.02
N ARG A 145 -54.24 134.87 -125.11
CA ARG A 145 -53.60 133.54 -125.04
C ARG A 145 -52.20 133.60 -124.44
N ARG A 146 -51.45 134.70 -124.61
CA ARG A 146 -50.12 134.86 -124.02
C ARG A 146 -50.20 135.08 -122.51
N TYR A 147 -51.12 135.92 -122.04
CA TYR A 147 -51.35 136.12 -120.61
C TYR A 147 -51.80 134.82 -119.90
N ALA A 148 -52.72 134.07 -120.51
CA ALA A 148 -53.18 132.78 -119.97
C ALA A 148 -52.10 131.67 -119.97
N ALA A 149 -51.11 131.75 -120.88
CA ALA A 149 -50.00 130.79 -120.91
C ALA A 149 -48.94 131.09 -119.83
N ALA A 150 -48.67 132.36 -119.55
CA ALA A 150 -47.72 132.77 -118.49
C ALA A 150 -48.22 132.35 -117.09
N THR A 151 -49.51 132.58 -116.79
CA THR A 151 -50.11 132.16 -115.51
C THR A 151 -50.07 130.65 -115.31
N ARG A 152 -50.34 129.85 -116.35
CA ARG A 152 -50.22 128.38 -116.25
C ARG A 152 -48.81 127.90 -115.97
N LYS A 153 -47.78 128.53 -116.54
CA LYS A 153 -46.38 128.19 -116.24
C LYS A 153 -46.04 128.47 -114.78
N LEU A 154 -46.45 129.63 -114.26
CA LEU A 154 -46.21 130.00 -112.85
C LEU A 154 -46.94 129.04 -111.90
N GLN A 155 -48.21 128.73 -112.16
CA GLN A 155 -48.99 127.78 -111.36
C GLN A 155 -48.38 126.36 -111.39
N LYS A 156 -47.88 125.90 -112.54
CA LYS A 156 -47.22 124.59 -112.64
C LYS A 156 -45.92 124.54 -111.83
N TRP A 157 -45.12 125.60 -111.88
CA TRP A 157 -43.89 125.69 -111.10
C TRP A 157 -44.16 125.72 -109.60
N TRP A 158 -45.11 126.54 -109.14
CA TRP A 158 -45.45 126.65 -107.73
C TRP A 158 -46.01 125.34 -107.13
N ARG A 159 -46.92 124.65 -107.86
CA ARG A 159 -47.41 123.33 -107.45
C ARG A 159 -46.28 122.30 -107.37
N GLY A 160 -45.33 122.35 -108.30
CA GLY A 160 -44.13 121.49 -108.27
C GLY A 160 -43.23 121.76 -107.07
N HIS A 161 -43.06 123.03 -106.68
CA HIS A 161 -42.26 123.41 -105.52
C HIS A 161 -42.88 122.89 -104.21
N LEU A 162 -44.17 123.15 -103.98
CA LEU A 162 -44.89 122.69 -102.79
C LEU A 162 -44.87 121.16 -102.64
N HIS A 163 -45.05 120.43 -103.74
CA HIS A 163 -45.05 118.97 -103.67
C HIS A 163 -43.67 118.41 -103.28
N ARG A 164 -42.58 118.99 -103.80
CA ARG A 164 -41.21 118.59 -103.42
C ARG A 164 -40.88 118.90 -101.97
N GLN A 165 -41.36 120.03 -101.44
CA GLN A 165 -41.13 120.42 -100.05
C GLN A 165 -41.85 119.46 -99.08
N PHE A 166 -43.12 119.15 -99.35
CA PHE A 166 -43.90 118.20 -98.57
C PHE A 166 -43.20 116.83 -98.47
N TRP A 167 -42.84 116.23 -99.61
CA TRP A 167 -42.19 114.91 -99.60
C TRP A 167 -40.84 114.91 -98.90
N ARG A 168 -40.06 115.99 -98.99
CA ARG A 168 -38.74 116.08 -98.33
C ARG A 168 -38.87 116.05 -96.80
N VAL A 169 -39.85 116.75 -96.25
CA VAL A 169 -40.14 116.76 -94.81
C VAL A 169 -40.68 115.40 -94.37
N TYR A 170 -41.69 114.88 -95.07
CA TYR A 170 -42.32 113.60 -94.74
C TYR A 170 -41.34 112.41 -94.72
N PHE A 171 -40.47 112.27 -95.73
CA PHE A 171 -39.48 111.18 -95.75
C PHE A 171 -38.44 111.28 -94.62
N LYS A 172 -38.08 112.50 -94.20
CA LYS A 172 -37.13 112.70 -93.10
C LYS A 172 -37.72 112.23 -91.77
N GLU A 173 -38.98 112.54 -91.52
CA GLU A 173 -39.72 112.10 -90.33
C GLU A 173 -39.90 110.57 -90.32
N VAL A 174 -40.34 109.97 -91.42
CA VAL A 174 -40.52 108.51 -91.52
C VAL A 174 -39.20 107.77 -91.33
N LYS A 175 -38.09 108.26 -91.90
CA LYS A 175 -36.76 107.65 -91.72
C LYS A 175 -36.31 107.68 -90.26
N ALA A 176 -36.54 108.79 -89.55
CA ALA A 176 -36.22 108.90 -88.12
C ALA A 176 -37.03 107.90 -87.29
N VAL A 177 -38.34 107.78 -87.55
CA VAL A 177 -39.22 106.81 -86.85
C VAL A 177 -38.75 105.38 -87.07
N LEU A 178 -38.44 104.99 -88.31
CA LEU A 178 -37.96 103.64 -88.61
C LEU A 178 -36.62 103.33 -87.92
N GLN A 179 -35.75 104.33 -87.78
CA GLN A 179 -34.46 104.18 -87.13
C GLN A 179 -34.60 103.99 -85.61
N ILE A 180 -35.50 104.75 -84.98
CA ILE A 180 -35.87 104.55 -83.57
C ILE A 180 -36.47 103.15 -83.37
N GLN A 181 -37.43 102.75 -84.22
CA GLN A 181 -38.05 101.43 -84.13
C GLN A 181 -37.04 100.28 -84.28
N ARG A 182 -36.05 100.40 -85.18
CA ARG A 182 -34.97 99.41 -85.31
C ARG A 182 -34.13 99.30 -84.03
N LEU A 183 -33.73 100.42 -83.44
CA LEU A 183 -32.93 100.44 -82.22
C LEU A 183 -33.68 99.83 -81.03
N VAL A 184 -34.95 100.20 -80.85
CA VAL A 184 -35.80 99.68 -79.77
C VAL A 184 -36.00 98.18 -79.91
N ARG A 185 -36.31 97.67 -81.12
CA ARG A 185 -36.44 96.24 -81.36
C ARG A 185 -35.16 95.48 -81.04
N GLY A 186 -34.01 96.00 -81.46
CA GLY A 186 -32.70 95.38 -81.17
C GLY A 186 -32.32 95.41 -79.69
N PHE A 187 -32.66 96.47 -78.97
CA PHE A 187 -32.45 96.57 -77.52
C PHE A 187 -33.30 95.56 -76.76
N LEU A 188 -34.60 95.48 -77.07
CA LEU A 188 -35.53 94.55 -76.43
C LEU A 188 -35.09 93.09 -76.64
N THR A 189 -34.74 92.68 -77.86
CA THR A 189 -34.32 91.29 -78.11
C THR A 189 -33.06 90.92 -77.31
N ARG A 190 -32.08 91.82 -77.19
CA ARG A 190 -30.86 91.58 -76.40
C ARG A 190 -31.16 91.51 -74.90
N GLN A 191 -32.04 92.38 -74.40
CA GLN A 191 -32.50 92.35 -73.00
C GLN A 191 -33.17 91.01 -72.66
N TRP A 192 -34.07 90.55 -73.53
CA TRP A 192 -34.76 89.27 -73.36
C TRP A 192 -33.82 88.07 -73.38
N VAL A 193 -32.85 88.04 -74.31
CA VAL A 193 -31.84 86.96 -74.38
C VAL A 193 -30.96 86.94 -73.13
N ARG A 194 -30.57 88.11 -72.59
CA ARG A 194 -29.79 88.20 -71.35
C ARG A 194 -30.55 87.63 -70.16
N ILE A 195 -31.82 88.04 -69.99
CA ILE A 195 -32.71 87.52 -68.94
C ILE A 195 -32.89 86.01 -69.10
N TRP A 196 -33.07 85.53 -70.33
CA TRP A 196 -33.22 84.10 -70.61
C TRP A 196 -31.97 83.29 -70.23
N HIS A 197 -30.76 83.76 -70.59
CA HIS A 197 -29.52 83.09 -70.22
C HIS A 197 -29.30 83.03 -68.70
N VAL A 198 -29.50 84.15 -68.01
CA VAL A 198 -29.39 84.20 -66.53
C VAL A 198 -30.38 83.22 -65.88
N ASN A 199 -31.63 83.21 -66.35
CA ASN A 199 -32.65 82.28 -65.85
C ASN A 199 -32.30 80.81 -66.16
N ARG A 200 -31.73 80.52 -67.33
CA ARG A 200 -31.26 79.19 -67.69
C ARG A 200 -30.17 78.71 -66.74
N ASP A 201 -29.16 79.53 -66.50
CA ASP A 201 -28.00 79.15 -65.68
C ASP A 201 -28.39 79.01 -64.19
N ILE A 202 -29.29 79.86 -63.68
CA ILE A 202 -29.87 79.69 -62.33
C ILE A 202 -30.66 78.39 -62.22
N ARG A 203 -31.43 78.02 -63.24
CA ARG A 203 -32.18 76.74 -63.23
C ARG A 203 -31.26 75.54 -63.28
N VAL A 204 -30.23 75.57 -64.13
CA VAL A 204 -29.25 74.48 -64.25
C VAL A 204 -28.48 74.31 -62.94
N THR A 205 -28.00 75.39 -62.33
CA THR A 205 -27.26 75.31 -61.06
C THR A 205 -28.14 74.83 -59.91
N ARG A 206 -29.39 75.29 -59.81
CA ARG A 206 -30.37 74.78 -58.83
C ARG A 206 -30.63 73.29 -59.04
N LEU A 207 -30.83 72.86 -60.29
CA LEU A 207 -31.07 71.46 -60.62
C LEU A 207 -29.86 70.58 -60.28
N GLN A 208 -28.64 71.03 -60.59
CA GLN A 208 -27.41 70.34 -60.23
C GLN A 208 -27.22 70.23 -58.72
N ALA A 209 -27.50 71.30 -57.96
CA ALA A 209 -27.42 71.28 -56.51
C ALA A 209 -28.45 70.32 -55.89
N LEU A 210 -29.70 70.33 -56.40
CA LEU A 210 -30.74 69.39 -55.98
C LEU A 210 -30.37 67.95 -56.31
N PHE A 211 -29.83 67.69 -57.50
CA PHE A 211 -29.39 66.36 -57.91
C PHE A 211 -28.23 65.86 -57.04
N ARG A 212 -27.19 66.67 -56.81
CA ARG A 212 -26.07 66.30 -55.91
C ARG A 212 -26.56 66.02 -54.50
N GLY A 213 -27.46 66.86 -53.97
CA GLY A 213 -28.08 66.64 -52.66
C GLY A 213 -28.94 65.38 -52.60
N HIS A 214 -29.72 65.10 -53.64
CA HIS A 214 -30.50 63.87 -53.77
C HIS A 214 -29.58 62.64 -53.84
N TYR A 215 -28.55 62.66 -54.69
CA TYR A 215 -27.62 61.56 -54.87
C TYR A 215 -26.89 61.20 -53.56
N ILE A 216 -26.41 62.20 -52.81
CA ILE A 216 -25.78 61.96 -51.52
C ILE A 216 -26.79 61.36 -50.52
N ARG A 217 -27.99 61.94 -50.40
CA ARG A 217 -28.98 61.49 -49.41
C ARG A 217 -29.58 60.11 -49.71
N TYR A 218 -29.80 59.77 -50.98
CA TYR A 218 -30.53 58.56 -51.36
C TYR A 218 -29.63 57.41 -51.83
N LYS A 219 -28.42 57.70 -52.32
CA LYS A 219 -27.47 56.65 -52.72
C LYS A 219 -26.33 56.53 -51.71
N VAL A 220 -25.60 57.62 -51.45
CA VAL A 220 -24.37 57.53 -50.64
C VAL A 220 -24.65 57.24 -49.16
N ILE A 221 -25.47 58.04 -48.48
CA ILE A 221 -25.74 57.86 -47.03
C ILE A 221 -26.34 56.48 -46.73
N PRO A 222 -27.35 55.97 -47.46
CA PRO A 222 -27.92 54.66 -47.18
C PRO A 222 -26.93 53.52 -47.43
N THR A 223 -26.08 53.64 -48.46
CA THR A 223 -25.02 52.65 -48.69
C THR A 223 -23.98 52.66 -47.57
N TRP A 224 -23.58 53.83 -47.09
CA TRP A 224 -22.64 53.94 -45.97
C TRP A 224 -23.22 53.36 -44.67
N LYS A 225 -24.47 53.72 -44.32
CA LYS A 225 -25.18 53.12 -43.18
C LYS A 225 -25.32 51.59 -43.29
N ARG A 226 -25.54 51.08 -44.51
CA ARG A 226 -25.59 49.62 -44.76
C ARG A 226 -24.23 48.97 -44.48
N TRP A 227 -23.13 49.60 -44.90
CA TRP A 227 -21.78 49.12 -44.61
C TRP A 227 -21.46 49.16 -43.11
N GLU A 228 -21.84 50.23 -42.41
CA GLU A 228 -21.71 50.32 -40.95
C GLU A 228 -22.49 49.21 -40.25
N TYR A 229 -23.75 48.98 -40.64
CA TYR A 229 -24.57 47.91 -40.07
C TYR A 229 -23.96 46.52 -40.31
N ILE A 230 -23.47 46.24 -41.52
CA ILE A 230 -22.78 44.98 -41.83
C ILE A 230 -21.53 44.82 -40.96
N ASN A 231 -20.72 45.87 -40.81
CA ASN A 231 -19.51 45.83 -40.00
C ASN A 231 -19.82 45.65 -38.51
N VAL A 232 -20.82 46.35 -37.97
CA VAL A 232 -21.28 46.17 -36.59
C VAL A 232 -21.78 44.74 -36.37
N THR A 233 -22.58 44.21 -37.30
CA THR A 233 -23.09 42.82 -37.21
C THR A 233 -21.94 41.82 -37.22
N LYS A 234 -20.94 42.01 -38.09
CA LYS A 234 -19.72 41.18 -38.11
C LYS A 234 -18.95 41.26 -36.80
N ILE A 235 -18.69 42.47 -36.29
CA ILE A 235 -18.00 42.67 -35.00
C ILE A 235 -18.76 41.99 -33.86
N GLN A 236 -20.07 42.20 -33.77
CA GLN A 236 -20.93 41.57 -32.76
C GLN A 236 -20.93 40.04 -32.86
N SER A 237 -20.95 39.49 -34.08
CA SER A 237 -20.88 38.03 -34.29
C SER A 237 -19.55 37.44 -33.79
N VAL A 238 -18.43 38.12 -34.05
CA VAL A 238 -17.10 37.69 -33.59
C VAL A 238 -17.02 37.77 -32.06
N ILE A 239 -17.52 38.84 -31.46
CA ILE A 239 -17.53 39.01 -29.99
C ILE A 239 -18.41 37.94 -29.33
N ARG A 240 -19.63 37.70 -29.84
CA ARG A 240 -20.52 36.65 -29.31
C ARG A 240 -19.88 35.26 -29.44
N MET A 241 -19.25 34.97 -30.58
CA MET A 241 -18.50 33.72 -30.78
C MET A 241 -17.34 33.60 -29.77
N TYR A 242 -16.57 34.66 -29.56
CA TYR A 242 -15.47 34.66 -28.58
C TYR A 242 -15.97 34.34 -27.17
N PHE A 243 -17.06 34.98 -26.72
CA PHE A 243 -17.66 34.68 -25.41
C PHE A 243 -18.18 33.25 -25.32
N ALA A 244 -18.82 32.73 -26.38
CA ALA A 244 -19.28 31.35 -26.42
C ALA A 244 -18.09 30.36 -26.31
N LYS A 245 -16.98 30.63 -27.00
CA LYS A 245 -15.75 29.82 -26.93
C LYS A 245 -15.11 29.88 -25.54
N GLU A 246 -15.00 31.07 -24.94
CA GLU A 246 -14.50 31.25 -23.57
C GLU A 246 -15.37 30.50 -22.55
N PHE A 247 -16.70 30.59 -22.68
CA PHE A 247 -17.64 29.86 -21.84
C PHE A 247 -17.43 28.34 -21.97
N CYS A 248 -17.40 27.81 -23.20
CA CYS A 248 -17.14 26.39 -23.43
C CYS A 248 -15.78 25.95 -22.86
N GLN A 249 -14.73 26.77 -23.00
CA GLN A 249 -13.41 26.48 -22.46
C GLN A 249 -13.40 26.46 -20.93
N ARG A 250 -14.18 27.33 -20.27
CA ARG A 250 -14.37 27.29 -18.81
C ARG A 250 -15.08 26.00 -18.38
N CYS A 251 -16.18 25.63 -19.04
CA CYS A 251 -16.86 24.36 -18.76
C CYS A 251 -15.93 23.15 -18.94
N LYS A 252 -15.09 23.13 -20.00
CA LYS A 252 -14.09 22.07 -20.19
C LYS A 252 -13.07 22.00 -19.04
N ARG A 253 -12.61 23.16 -18.54
CA ARG A 253 -11.69 23.23 -17.39
C ARG A 253 -12.37 22.74 -16.11
N GLU A 254 -13.64 23.09 -15.88
CA GLU A 254 -14.43 22.61 -14.75
C GLU A 254 -14.64 21.09 -14.81
N VAL A 255 -15.04 20.55 -15.96
CA VAL A 255 -15.17 19.10 -16.17
C VAL A 255 -13.83 18.39 -15.96
N ALA A 256 -12.72 18.93 -16.46
CA ALA A 256 -11.39 18.38 -16.23
C ALA A 256 -11.02 18.39 -14.74
N ALA A 257 -11.30 19.48 -14.02
CA ALA A 257 -11.09 19.57 -12.58
C ALA A 257 -11.95 18.54 -11.82
N LEU A 258 -13.22 18.38 -12.18
CA LEU A 258 -14.11 17.37 -11.60
C LEU A 258 -13.59 15.95 -11.85
N ARG A 259 -13.11 15.65 -13.06
CA ARG A 259 -12.49 14.36 -13.39
C ARG A 259 -11.26 14.09 -12.53
N ILE A 260 -10.35 15.05 -12.41
CA ILE A 260 -9.16 14.94 -11.54
C ILE A 260 -9.58 14.74 -10.07
N GLN A 261 -10.56 15.51 -9.59
CA GLN A 261 -11.08 15.37 -8.22
C GLN A 261 -11.72 13.99 -8.00
N SER A 262 -12.47 13.47 -8.96
CA SER A 262 -13.08 12.13 -8.87
C SER A 262 -12.03 11.03 -8.82
N MET A 263 -10.98 11.14 -9.65
CA MET A 263 -9.85 10.21 -9.65
C MET A 263 -9.09 10.25 -8.32
N TRP A 264 -8.87 11.45 -7.77
CA TRP A 264 -8.23 11.64 -6.47
C TRP A 264 -9.05 11.05 -5.33
N ARG A 265 -10.38 11.26 -5.31
CA ARG A 265 -11.29 10.62 -4.34
C ARG A 265 -11.19 9.09 -4.43
N GLY A 266 -11.15 8.53 -5.63
CA GLY A 266 -10.93 7.10 -5.86
C GLY A 266 -9.58 6.60 -5.36
N PHE A 267 -8.50 7.35 -5.61
CA PHE A 267 -7.16 7.05 -5.08
C PHE A 267 -7.13 7.06 -3.55
N LEU A 268 -7.74 8.05 -2.90
CA LEU A 268 -7.83 8.12 -1.44
C LEU A 268 -8.59 6.92 -0.86
N SER A 269 -9.69 6.50 -1.50
CA SER A 269 -10.43 5.31 -1.07
C SER A 269 -9.59 4.03 -1.20
N ARG A 270 -8.86 3.86 -2.32
CA ARG A 270 -7.94 2.73 -2.50
C ARG A 270 -6.82 2.72 -1.46
N LYS A 271 -6.17 3.87 -1.23
CA LYS A 271 -5.15 4.01 -0.18
C LYS A 271 -5.68 3.60 1.20
N LYS A 272 -6.89 4.03 1.57
CA LYS A 272 -7.53 3.63 2.84
C LYS A 272 -7.80 2.12 2.89
N PHE A 273 -8.23 1.54 1.78
CA PHE A 273 -8.47 0.10 1.68
C PHE A 273 -7.16 -0.70 1.79
N ASP A 274 -6.09 -0.29 1.10
CA ASP A 274 -4.79 -0.95 1.14
C ASP A 274 -4.20 -0.94 2.56
N ILE A 275 -4.31 0.18 3.29
CA ILE A 275 -3.90 0.27 4.70
C ILE A 275 -4.68 -0.74 5.55
N ARG A 276 -6.02 -0.78 5.44
CA ARG A 276 -6.85 -1.74 6.18
C ARG A 276 -6.54 -3.20 5.81
N TRP A 277 -6.29 -3.46 4.53
CA TRP A 277 -5.92 -4.79 4.05
C TRP A 277 -4.59 -5.23 4.66
N LEU A 278 -3.58 -4.35 4.68
CA LEU A 278 -2.29 -4.60 5.33
C LEU A 278 -2.45 -4.82 6.85
N GLU A 279 -3.27 -4.02 7.52
CA GLU A 279 -3.59 -4.20 8.94
C GLU A 279 -4.18 -5.60 9.22
N ILE A 280 -5.17 -6.03 8.43
CA ILE A 280 -5.77 -7.37 8.57
C ILE A 280 -4.73 -8.48 8.33
N ARG A 281 -3.85 -8.31 7.35
CA ARG A 281 -2.76 -9.27 7.09
C ARG A 281 -1.75 -9.31 8.24
N ALA A 282 -1.36 -8.16 8.78
CA ALA A 282 -0.48 -8.06 9.92
C ALA A 282 -1.10 -8.70 11.17
N ILE A 283 -2.38 -8.45 11.46
CA ILE A 283 -3.10 -9.06 12.58
C ILE A 283 -3.12 -10.59 12.43
N ASN A 284 -3.39 -11.10 11.23
CA ASN A 284 -3.40 -12.55 10.98
C ASN A 284 -2.02 -13.18 11.18
N LEU A 285 -0.95 -12.53 10.70
CA LEU A 285 0.42 -12.98 10.91
C LEU A 285 0.79 -12.97 12.40
N GLN A 286 0.49 -11.87 13.11
CA GLN A 286 0.72 -11.76 14.55
C GLN A 286 -0.04 -12.83 15.34
N ARG A 287 -1.30 -13.08 15.00
CA ARG A 287 -2.11 -14.15 15.61
C ARG A 287 -1.45 -15.52 15.41
N LEU A 288 -0.97 -15.80 14.20
CA LEU A 288 -0.33 -17.07 13.88
C LEU A 288 0.98 -17.23 14.65
N VAL A 289 1.83 -16.21 14.69
CA VAL A 289 3.11 -16.20 15.43
C VAL A 289 2.88 -16.35 16.93
N ARG A 290 1.92 -15.62 17.51
CA ARG A 290 1.57 -15.78 18.93
C ARG A 290 1.08 -17.21 19.22
N GLY A 291 0.26 -17.77 18.33
CA GLY A 291 -0.22 -19.15 18.43
C GLY A 291 0.89 -20.20 18.33
N THR A 292 1.85 -20.04 17.41
CA THR A 292 2.98 -20.97 17.27
C THR A 292 3.90 -20.91 18.48
N LEU A 293 4.19 -19.71 19.00
CA LEU A 293 5.02 -19.53 20.19
C LEU A 293 4.35 -20.15 21.43
N ALA A 294 3.05 -19.91 21.62
CA ALA A 294 2.28 -20.51 22.71
C ALA A 294 2.32 -22.05 22.65
N ARG A 295 2.10 -22.65 21.47
CA ARG A 295 2.21 -24.11 21.29
C ARG A 295 3.62 -24.63 21.54
N LYS A 296 4.66 -23.93 21.08
CA LYS A 296 6.06 -24.30 21.34
C LYS A 296 6.36 -24.30 22.83
N ASN A 297 5.91 -23.28 23.56
CA ASN A 297 6.09 -23.19 25.01
C ASN A 297 5.29 -24.26 25.76
N ALA A 298 4.06 -24.53 25.36
CA ALA A 298 3.24 -25.59 25.94
C ALA A 298 3.89 -26.96 25.73
N ARG A 299 4.40 -27.27 24.53
CA ARG A 299 5.15 -28.51 24.25
C ARG A 299 6.41 -28.61 25.11
N LYS A 300 7.20 -27.53 25.21
CA LYS A 300 8.39 -27.49 26.09
C LYS A 300 8.04 -27.71 27.57
N ARG A 301 6.89 -27.21 28.02
CA ARG A 301 6.43 -27.41 29.40
C ARG A 301 5.94 -28.85 29.60
N ALA A 302 5.16 -29.37 28.67
CA ALA A 302 4.68 -30.76 28.70
C ALA A 302 5.86 -31.74 28.72
N ALA A 303 6.85 -31.58 27.84
CA ALA A 303 8.05 -32.42 27.82
C ALA A 303 8.84 -32.37 29.14
N ARG A 304 8.96 -31.19 29.76
CA ARG A 304 9.60 -31.05 31.08
C ARG A 304 8.83 -31.76 32.19
N LEU A 305 7.51 -31.59 32.21
CA LEU A 305 6.65 -32.25 33.19
C LEU A 305 6.65 -33.78 32.99
N GLU A 306 6.64 -34.25 31.74
CA GLU A 306 6.71 -35.65 31.38
C GLU A 306 8.06 -36.26 31.80
N SER A 307 9.18 -35.60 31.49
CA SER A 307 10.51 -36.01 31.95
C SER A 307 10.59 -36.09 33.48
N GLY A 308 10.04 -35.09 34.18
CA GLY A 308 9.98 -35.10 35.65
C GLY A 308 9.11 -36.25 36.18
N ALA A 309 7.94 -36.48 35.57
CA ALA A 309 7.05 -37.57 35.94
C ALA A 309 7.71 -38.94 35.70
N ILE A 310 8.37 -39.15 34.56
CA ILE A 310 9.12 -40.37 34.25
C ILE A 310 10.23 -40.61 35.27
N GLN A 311 10.98 -39.56 35.65
CA GLN A 311 12.04 -39.67 36.65
C GLN A 311 11.49 -40.06 38.02
N ILE A 312 10.40 -39.42 38.46
CA ILE A 312 9.71 -39.78 39.71
C ILE A 312 9.22 -41.23 39.66
N GLN A 313 8.58 -41.64 38.56
CA GLN A 313 8.09 -43.01 38.38
C GLN A 313 9.24 -44.03 38.38
N ARG A 314 10.36 -43.75 37.71
CA ARG A 314 11.56 -44.59 37.69
C ARG A 314 12.12 -44.76 39.10
N MET A 315 12.28 -43.65 39.84
CA MET A 315 12.78 -43.70 41.22
C MET A 315 11.83 -44.48 42.13
N PHE A 316 10.51 -44.26 42.00
CA PHE A 316 9.51 -44.95 42.80
C PHE A 316 9.46 -46.45 42.51
N ARG A 317 9.45 -46.86 41.24
CA ARG A 317 9.51 -48.28 40.84
C ARG A 317 10.79 -48.94 41.37
N GLY A 318 11.93 -48.25 41.25
CA GLY A 318 13.21 -48.74 41.79
C GLY A 318 13.23 -48.83 43.33
N MET A 319 12.64 -47.85 44.02
CA MET A 319 12.47 -47.89 45.48
C MET A 319 11.60 -49.08 45.90
N LYS A 320 10.48 -49.31 45.21
CA LYS A 320 9.57 -50.42 45.49
C LYS A 320 10.27 -51.77 45.31
N ALA A 321 10.98 -51.96 44.20
CA ALA A 321 11.75 -53.18 43.96
C ALA A 321 12.84 -53.41 45.02
N ARG A 322 13.57 -52.36 45.43
CA ARG A 322 14.56 -52.47 46.51
C ARG A 322 13.93 -52.81 47.87
N MET A 323 12.75 -52.25 48.18
CA MET A 323 11.99 -52.64 49.37
C MET A 323 11.60 -54.12 49.34
N GLU A 324 11.08 -54.60 48.21
CA GLU A 324 10.72 -56.02 48.04
C GLU A 324 11.95 -56.93 48.21
N ILE A 325 13.07 -56.62 47.54
CA ILE A 325 14.33 -57.35 47.70
C ILE A 325 14.80 -57.35 49.15
N TYR A 326 14.78 -56.19 49.83
CA TYR A 326 15.16 -56.08 51.23
C TYR A 326 14.30 -56.97 52.13
N THR A 327 12.98 -57.00 51.91
CA THR A 327 12.08 -57.88 52.67
C THR A 327 12.37 -59.36 52.43
N LEU A 328 12.59 -59.76 51.17
CA LEU A 328 12.91 -61.16 50.82
C LEU A 328 14.26 -61.60 51.39
N MET A 329 15.30 -60.77 51.23
CA MET A 329 16.64 -61.02 51.77
C MET A 329 16.58 -61.15 53.29
N ARG A 330 15.86 -60.26 53.96
CA ARG A 330 15.64 -60.34 55.41
C ARG A 330 14.92 -61.63 55.79
N HIS A 331 13.81 -61.98 55.14
CA HIS A 331 13.10 -63.23 55.44
C HIS A 331 13.99 -64.46 55.29
N ARG A 332 14.81 -64.49 54.23
CA ARG A 332 15.79 -65.56 54.02
C ARG A 332 16.83 -65.61 55.13
N GLU A 333 17.43 -64.48 55.48
CA GLU A 333 18.44 -64.41 56.55
C GLU A 333 17.86 -64.76 57.93
N THR A 334 16.67 -64.26 58.26
CA THR A 334 15.96 -64.58 59.49
C THR A 334 15.67 -66.08 59.57
N ARG A 335 15.20 -66.70 58.48
CA ARG A 335 14.99 -68.15 58.39
C ARG A 335 16.28 -68.93 58.57
N ASN A 336 17.35 -68.56 57.87
CA ASN A 336 18.65 -69.21 58.00
C ASN A 336 19.18 -69.17 59.44
N ARG A 337 19.00 -68.04 60.14
CA ARG A 337 19.41 -67.92 61.55
C ARG A 337 18.55 -68.79 62.48
N GLN A 338 17.25 -68.86 62.25
CA GLN A 338 16.37 -69.76 63.00
C GLN A 338 16.76 -71.23 62.80
N GLU A 339 17.06 -71.62 61.56
CA GLU A 339 17.58 -72.95 61.24
C GLU A 339 18.93 -73.21 61.93
N TYR A 340 19.82 -72.21 61.98
CA TYR A 340 21.11 -72.32 62.69
C TYR A 340 20.95 -72.48 64.21
N ILE A 341 20.06 -71.68 64.84
CA ILE A 341 19.71 -71.81 66.25
C ILE A 341 19.18 -73.22 66.54
N ALA A 342 18.27 -73.73 65.69
CA ALA A 342 17.73 -75.08 65.83
C ALA A 342 18.82 -76.17 65.71
N VAL A 343 19.78 -76.01 64.80
CA VAL A 343 20.94 -76.92 64.70
C VAL A 343 21.78 -76.88 65.97
N LEU A 344 22.07 -75.69 66.51
CA LEU A 344 22.82 -75.55 67.76
C LEU A 344 22.08 -76.15 68.96
N GLU A 345 20.76 -76.05 69.00
CA GLU A 345 19.91 -76.72 70.00
C GLU A 345 20.05 -78.24 69.92
N VAL A 346 19.90 -78.81 68.73
CA VAL A 346 20.04 -80.25 68.50
C VAL A 346 21.45 -80.74 68.85
N GLU A 347 22.50 -79.99 68.51
CA GLU A 347 23.88 -80.33 68.85
C GLU A 347 24.13 -80.29 70.37
N ALA A 348 23.61 -79.25 71.05
CA ALA A 348 23.68 -79.16 72.51
C ALA A 348 22.94 -80.32 73.19
N GLU A 349 21.76 -80.69 72.68
CA GLU A 349 21.00 -81.85 73.15
C GLU A 349 21.72 -83.18 72.90
N TRP A 350 22.35 -83.35 71.74
CA TRP A 350 23.14 -84.53 71.43
C TRP A 350 24.31 -84.67 72.41
N HIS A 351 25.06 -83.59 72.65
CA HIS A 351 26.16 -83.60 73.61
C HIS A 351 25.69 -83.86 75.05
N ARG A 352 24.53 -83.32 75.45
CA ARG A 352 23.90 -83.63 76.74
C ARG A 352 23.58 -85.13 76.86
N ALA A 353 22.95 -85.70 75.84
CA ALA A 353 22.63 -87.13 75.82
C ALA A 353 23.90 -88.01 75.83
N GLN A 354 24.98 -87.60 75.16
CA GLN A 354 26.27 -88.31 75.22
C GLN A 354 26.93 -88.21 76.60
N ARG A 355 26.89 -87.04 77.23
CA ARG A 355 27.38 -86.86 78.61
C ARG A 355 26.60 -87.77 79.54
N ASP A 356 25.27 -87.78 79.47
CA ASP A 356 24.41 -88.61 80.32
C ASP A 356 24.69 -90.12 80.11
N LYS A 357 24.91 -90.55 78.87
CA LYS A 357 25.34 -91.93 78.56
C LYS A 357 26.68 -92.29 79.20
N LEU A 358 27.66 -91.39 79.15
CA LEU A 358 28.98 -91.63 79.76
C LEU A 358 28.91 -91.57 81.30
N GLN A 359 28.13 -90.65 81.86
CA GLN A 359 27.85 -90.55 83.29
C GLN A 359 27.22 -91.85 83.80
N ALA A 360 26.18 -92.34 83.11
CA ALA A 360 25.53 -93.61 83.44
C ALA A 360 26.49 -94.80 83.31
N ARG A 361 27.42 -94.80 82.35
CA ARG A 361 28.46 -95.84 82.23
C ARG A 361 29.47 -95.79 83.38
N LEU A 362 29.86 -94.59 83.81
CA LEU A 362 30.75 -94.38 84.95
C LEU A 362 30.11 -94.91 86.24
N GLU A 363 28.83 -94.57 86.46
CA GLU A 363 28.03 -95.03 87.61
C GLU A 363 27.83 -96.54 87.61
N ARG A 364 27.48 -97.15 86.46
CA ARG A 364 27.33 -98.61 86.34
C ARG A 364 28.61 -99.38 86.66
N LYS A 365 29.78 -98.86 86.26
CA LYS A 365 31.06 -99.49 86.58
C LYS A 365 31.49 -99.28 88.04
N GLN A 366 30.77 -98.43 88.80
CA GLN A 366 31.09 -98.09 90.19
C GLN A 366 32.55 -97.68 90.41
N LEU A 367 33.20 -97.11 89.37
CA LEU A 367 34.64 -96.85 89.38
C LEU A 367 35.06 -95.93 90.53
N LYS A 368 34.23 -94.93 90.87
CA LYS A 368 34.49 -94.03 92.00
C LYS A 368 34.54 -94.79 93.33
N GLN A 369 33.58 -95.67 93.57
CA GLN A 369 33.52 -96.49 94.79
C GLN A 369 34.67 -97.50 94.81
N ARG A 370 34.98 -98.13 93.67
CA ARG A 370 36.07 -99.11 93.57
C ARG A 370 37.46 -98.50 93.74
N VAL A 371 37.70 -97.31 93.19
CA VAL A 371 38.96 -96.57 93.37
C VAL A 371 39.12 -96.18 94.85
N ALA A 372 38.07 -95.65 95.49
CA ALA A 372 38.12 -95.31 96.91
C ALA A 372 38.36 -96.53 97.82
N GLN A 373 37.75 -97.68 97.52
CA GLN A 373 38.02 -98.94 98.22
C GLN A 373 39.47 -99.39 98.04
N LEU A 374 39.97 -99.42 96.80
CA LEU A 374 41.34 -99.82 96.51
C LEU A 374 42.37 -98.85 97.10
N GLU A 375 42.06 -97.55 97.16
CA GLU A 375 42.90 -96.55 97.84
C GLU A 375 43.01 -96.84 99.33
N TYR A 376 41.88 -97.14 99.97
CA TYR A 376 41.82 -97.51 101.38
C TYR A 376 42.57 -98.83 101.67
N ASP A 377 42.31 -99.87 100.88
CA ASP A 377 42.98 -101.18 101.01
C ASP A 377 44.49 -101.04 100.79
N TYR A 378 44.91 -100.25 99.80
CA TYR A 378 46.32 -99.95 99.53
C TYR A 378 46.98 -99.20 100.69
N TYR A 379 46.28 -98.25 101.30
CA TYR A 379 46.76 -97.51 102.47
C TYR A 379 46.95 -98.43 103.69
N ILE A 380 45.96 -99.28 104.02
CA ILE A 380 46.05 -100.22 105.14
C ILE A 380 47.22 -101.20 104.98
N GLU A 381 47.36 -101.80 103.80
CA GLU A 381 48.45 -102.77 103.59
C GLU A 381 49.83 -102.09 103.61
N HIS A 382 49.94 -100.81 103.25
CA HIS A 382 51.16 -100.02 103.47
C HIS A 382 51.45 -99.80 104.96
N GLU A 383 50.43 -99.48 105.78
CA GLU A 383 50.60 -99.42 107.24
C GLU A 383 51.04 -100.77 107.82
N ARG A 384 50.44 -101.87 107.36
CA ARG A 384 50.84 -103.22 107.77
C ARG A 384 52.28 -103.55 107.41
N ILE A 385 52.73 -103.18 106.20
CA ILE A 385 54.13 -103.31 105.80
C ILE A 385 55.01 -102.49 106.74
N HIS A 386 54.63 -101.26 107.06
CA HIS A 386 55.37 -100.37 107.96
C HIS A 386 55.50 -100.96 109.38
N ASP A 387 54.44 -101.58 109.91
CA ASP A 387 54.48 -102.29 111.19
C ASP A 387 55.42 -103.50 111.13
N MET A 388 55.35 -104.29 110.06
CA MET A 388 56.25 -105.44 109.86
C MET A 388 57.71 -105.02 109.73
N GLU A 389 57.98 -103.89 109.08
CA GLU A 389 59.32 -103.28 108.98
C GLU A 389 59.82 -102.79 110.33
N SER A 390 58.96 -102.17 111.14
CA SER A 390 59.28 -101.73 112.50
C SER A 390 59.67 -102.92 113.37
N ILE A 391 58.93 -104.03 113.30
CA ILE A 391 59.27 -105.28 114.00
C ILE A 391 60.61 -105.85 113.50
N TYR A 392 60.90 -105.77 112.20
CA TYR A 392 62.19 -106.20 111.64
C TYR A 392 63.36 -105.33 112.14
N LEU A 393 63.19 -104.01 112.19
CA LEU A 393 64.17 -103.08 112.73
C LEU A 393 64.42 -103.31 114.23
N ASP A 394 63.37 -103.64 114.99
CA ASP A 394 63.48 -104.04 116.40
C ASP A 394 64.28 -105.34 116.54
N MET A 395 64.00 -106.36 115.73
CA MET A 395 64.79 -107.61 115.70
C MET A 395 66.25 -107.35 115.33
N GLN A 396 66.52 -106.45 114.39
CA GLN A 396 67.88 -106.04 114.03
C GLN A 396 68.59 -105.34 115.20
N THR A 397 67.88 -104.48 115.92
CA THR A 397 68.38 -103.80 117.11
C THR A 397 68.65 -104.78 118.25
N GLN A 398 67.80 -105.79 118.43
CA GLN A 398 67.99 -106.87 119.40
C GLN A 398 69.21 -107.74 119.06
N ARG A 399 69.43 -108.09 117.78
CA ARG A 399 70.64 -108.81 117.31
C ARG A 399 71.93 -108.07 117.70
N MET A 400 71.95 -106.74 117.58
CA MET A 400 73.12 -105.92 117.96
C MET A 400 73.39 -105.89 119.48
N ARG A 401 72.44 -106.33 120.31
CA ARG A 401 72.48 -106.27 121.79
C ARG A 401 72.65 -107.64 122.46
N VAL A 402 72.92 -108.72 121.70
CA VAL A 402 73.04 -110.08 122.23
C VAL A 402 74.36 -110.28 123.01
N SER A 403 74.28 -110.95 124.17
CA SER A 403 75.43 -111.25 125.06
C SER A 403 76.26 -112.46 124.57
N PRO A 404 77.60 -112.51 124.79
CA PRO A 404 78.49 -113.56 124.25
C PRO A 404 78.06 -115.01 124.48
N ARG A 405 77.42 -115.31 125.62
CA ARG A 405 76.93 -116.66 125.97
C ARG A 405 75.73 -117.12 125.13
N ALA A 406 74.91 -116.18 124.66
CA ALA A 406 73.80 -116.50 123.75
C ALA A 406 74.29 -116.78 122.33
N ILE A 407 75.47 -116.26 121.96
CA ILE A 407 76.14 -116.56 120.69
C ILE A 407 76.60 -118.03 120.67
N GLU A 408 77.17 -118.53 121.78
CA GLU A 408 77.58 -119.95 121.93
C GLU A 408 76.39 -120.94 121.84
N HIS A 409 75.18 -120.52 122.22
CA HIS A 409 73.97 -121.33 122.15
C HIS A 409 73.20 -121.20 120.81
N GLY A 410 73.78 -120.55 119.79
CA GLY A 410 73.18 -120.46 118.46
C GLY A 410 72.02 -119.46 118.32
N TRP A 411 71.75 -118.60 119.32
CA TRP A 411 70.65 -117.62 119.26
C TRP A 411 70.81 -116.59 118.13
N VAL A 412 72.05 -116.26 117.77
CA VAL A 412 72.35 -115.36 116.65
C VAL A 412 71.93 -115.99 115.33
N GLU A 413 72.19 -117.28 115.14
CA GLU A 413 71.82 -118.02 113.92
C GLU A 413 70.30 -118.17 113.81
N GLU A 414 69.61 -118.45 114.92
CA GLU A 414 68.14 -118.46 114.95
C GLU A 414 67.51 -117.08 114.70
N MET A 415 68.10 -116.01 115.25
CA MET A 415 67.64 -114.63 115.00
C MET A 415 67.89 -114.21 113.56
N GLU A 416 69.04 -114.56 112.98
CA GLU A 416 69.32 -114.33 111.57
C GLU A 416 68.39 -115.11 110.65
N ALA A 417 68.05 -116.36 111.00
CA ALA A 417 67.07 -117.15 110.28
C ALA A 417 65.67 -116.51 110.36
N LYS A 418 65.22 -116.07 111.55
CA LYS A 418 63.94 -115.36 111.75
C LYS A 418 63.92 -114.01 111.04
N MET A 419 65.01 -113.25 111.06
CA MET A 419 65.15 -111.99 110.31
C MET A 419 65.10 -112.24 108.80
N LYS A 420 65.76 -113.29 108.30
CA LYS A 420 65.72 -113.65 106.87
C LYS A 420 64.32 -114.08 106.44
N GLN A 421 63.61 -114.84 107.27
CA GLN A 421 62.21 -115.20 107.06
C GLN A 421 61.32 -113.96 107.08
N GLN A 422 61.46 -113.07 108.08
CA GLN A 422 60.69 -111.84 108.16
C GLN A 422 60.96 -110.91 106.96
N ARG A 423 62.23 -110.76 106.54
CA ARG A 423 62.59 -109.97 105.36
C ARG A 423 62.00 -110.56 104.08
N ALA A 424 62.00 -111.89 103.94
CA ALA A 424 61.34 -112.56 102.81
C ALA A 424 59.81 -112.32 102.84
N LEU A 425 59.18 -112.38 104.01
CA LEU A 425 57.75 -112.07 104.18
C LEU A 425 57.44 -110.60 103.84
N ILE A 426 58.19 -109.63 104.38
CA ILE A 426 58.05 -108.21 104.05
C ILE A 426 58.22 -107.99 102.54
N THR A 427 59.24 -108.60 101.93
CA THR A 427 59.48 -108.45 100.49
C THR A 427 58.34 -109.05 99.67
N LYS A 428 57.82 -110.22 100.08
CA LYS A 428 56.67 -110.84 99.43
C LYS A 428 55.43 -109.95 99.53
N VAL A 429 55.09 -109.46 100.73
CA VAL A 429 53.94 -108.57 100.94
C VAL A 429 54.10 -107.25 100.19
N LYS A 430 55.30 -106.64 100.18
CA LYS A 430 55.59 -105.43 99.38
C LYS A 430 55.38 -105.66 97.88
N LEU A 431 55.85 -106.80 97.35
CA LEU A 431 55.67 -107.13 95.94
C LEU A 431 54.19 -107.36 95.61
N GLU A 432 53.45 -108.06 96.48
CA GLU A 432 52.01 -108.26 96.35
C GLU A 432 51.23 -106.93 96.40
N VAL A 433 51.54 -106.06 97.36
CA VAL A 433 50.90 -104.75 97.51
C VAL A 433 51.22 -103.82 96.34
N ILE A 434 52.45 -103.76 95.85
CA ILE A 434 52.82 -102.87 94.74
C ILE A 434 52.27 -103.40 93.40
N PHE A 435 52.48 -104.69 93.10
CA PHE A 435 52.20 -105.24 91.76
C PHE A 435 50.79 -105.83 91.60
N ALA A 436 50.11 -106.22 92.67
CA ALA A 436 48.70 -106.62 92.60
C ALA A 436 47.81 -105.42 92.96
N LEU A 437 47.74 -105.04 94.25
CA LEU A 437 46.80 -104.02 94.72
C LEU A 437 47.10 -102.63 94.13
N GLY A 438 48.35 -102.18 94.18
CA GLY A 438 48.78 -100.87 93.68
C GLY A 438 48.64 -100.74 92.17
N LEU A 439 48.95 -101.80 91.41
CA LEU A 439 48.76 -101.83 89.96
C LEU A 439 47.27 -101.78 89.59
N GLU A 440 46.42 -102.54 90.28
CA GLU A 440 44.96 -102.49 90.08
C GLU A 440 44.38 -101.13 90.44
N PHE A 441 44.80 -100.55 91.57
CA PHE A 441 44.44 -99.19 91.98
C PHE A 441 44.81 -98.18 90.88
N LYS A 442 46.08 -98.15 90.44
CA LYS A 442 46.53 -97.21 89.40
C LYS A 442 45.86 -97.44 88.05
N ARG A 443 45.51 -98.67 87.69
CA ARG A 443 44.74 -98.95 86.47
C ARG A 443 43.32 -98.37 86.58
N LYS A 444 42.62 -98.61 87.70
CA LYS A 444 41.26 -98.11 87.91
C LYS A 444 41.19 -96.60 88.13
N GLU A 445 42.19 -96.01 88.77
CA GLU A 445 42.36 -94.57 88.90
C GLU A 445 42.53 -93.92 87.51
N LYS A 446 43.40 -94.48 86.66
CA LYS A 446 43.55 -94.03 85.27
C LYS A 446 42.25 -94.13 84.47
N GLU A 447 41.57 -95.28 84.53
CA GLU A 447 40.26 -95.46 83.88
C GLU A 447 39.25 -94.40 84.35
N PHE A 448 39.18 -94.14 85.65
CA PHE A 448 38.29 -93.15 86.25
C PHE A 448 38.59 -91.72 85.77
N ILE A 449 39.87 -91.31 85.80
CA ILE A 449 40.32 -89.99 85.34
C ILE A 449 40.02 -89.82 83.85
N GLU A 450 40.28 -90.84 83.02
CA GLU A 450 39.97 -90.79 81.58
C GLU A 450 38.47 -90.60 81.31
N PHE A 451 37.60 -91.32 82.04
CA PHE A 451 36.15 -91.12 81.91
C PHE A 451 35.73 -89.71 82.33
N GLN A 452 36.28 -89.20 83.42
CA GLN A 452 35.94 -87.87 83.92
C GLN A 452 36.43 -86.75 82.99
N GLN A 453 37.62 -86.89 82.42
CA GLN A 453 38.13 -86.00 81.37
C GLN A 453 37.24 -86.01 80.13
N ARG A 454 36.79 -87.19 79.67
CA ARG A 454 35.88 -87.30 78.52
C ARG A 454 34.52 -86.67 78.78
N ILE A 455 33.96 -86.88 79.99
CA ILE A 455 32.71 -86.26 80.43
C ILE A 455 32.85 -84.74 80.44
N ASN A 456 33.92 -84.21 81.06
CA ASN A 456 34.19 -82.77 81.11
C ASN A 456 34.38 -82.18 79.72
N ALA A 457 35.11 -82.84 78.82
CA ALA A 457 35.31 -82.38 77.45
C ALA A 457 33.99 -82.30 76.65
N ILE A 458 33.07 -83.24 76.86
CA ILE A 458 31.74 -83.21 76.23
C ILE A 458 30.87 -82.11 76.84
N GLU A 459 30.91 -81.93 78.16
CA GLU A 459 30.15 -80.87 78.84
C GLU A 459 30.67 -79.48 78.45
N GLU A 460 31.98 -79.31 78.28
CA GLU A 460 32.57 -78.07 77.74
C GLU A 460 32.09 -77.78 76.32
N LYS A 461 32.06 -78.80 75.44
CA LYS A 461 31.51 -78.65 74.09
C LYS A 461 30.04 -78.25 74.12
N ARG A 462 29.22 -78.91 74.96
CA ARG A 462 27.83 -78.53 75.18
C ARG A 462 27.69 -77.07 75.61
N ARG A 463 28.47 -76.63 76.60
CA ARG A 463 28.45 -75.24 77.09
C ARG A 463 28.81 -74.25 76.00
N ARG A 464 29.79 -74.57 75.14
CA ARG A 464 30.14 -73.73 73.98
C ARG A 464 28.95 -73.59 73.01
N PHE A 465 28.27 -74.69 72.68
CA PHE A 465 27.09 -74.64 71.83
C PHE A 465 25.93 -73.87 72.47
N GLU A 466 25.72 -73.99 73.79
CA GLU A 466 24.71 -73.20 74.52
C GLU A 466 25.04 -71.70 74.51
N ILE A 467 26.31 -71.33 74.71
CA ILE A 467 26.77 -69.93 74.63
C ILE A 467 26.54 -69.40 73.22
N TRP A 468 26.99 -70.11 72.18
CA TRP A 468 26.79 -69.71 70.79
C TRP A 468 25.32 -69.59 70.41
N ARG A 469 24.47 -70.53 70.87
CA ARG A 469 23.03 -70.45 70.65
C ARG A 469 22.45 -69.19 71.28
N ASN A 470 22.84 -68.87 72.52
CA ASN A 470 22.33 -67.69 73.21
C ASN A 470 22.81 -66.40 72.53
N GLU A 471 24.06 -66.35 72.05
CA GLU A 471 24.58 -65.23 71.25
C GLU A 471 23.79 -65.06 69.95
N GLU A 472 23.59 -66.13 69.18
CA GLU A 472 22.79 -66.11 67.94
C GLU A 472 21.32 -65.72 68.20
N TYR A 473 20.75 -66.17 69.32
CA TYR A 473 19.40 -65.80 69.73
C TYR A 473 19.30 -64.30 70.07
N LEU A 474 20.27 -63.76 70.81
CA LEU A 474 20.32 -62.33 71.12
C LEU A 474 20.47 -61.50 69.85
N ASP A 475 21.35 -61.90 68.93
CA ASP A 475 21.54 -61.24 67.63
C ASP A 475 20.28 -61.28 66.76
N PHE A 476 19.59 -62.41 66.72
CA PHE A 476 18.29 -62.56 66.08
C PHE A 476 17.26 -61.61 66.71
N TRP A 477 17.17 -61.59 68.04
CA TRP A 477 16.21 -60.80 68.78
C TRP A 477 16.42 -59.29 68.61
N GLU A 478 17.67 -58.82 68.73
CA GLU A 478 18.04 -57.44 68.49
C GLU A 478 17.65 -56.99 67.08
N ARG A 479 17.93 -57.83 66.08
CA ARG A 479 17.60 -57.56 64.69
C ARG A 479 16.09 -57.42 64.48
N GLU A 480 15.29 -58.32 65.06
CA GLU A 480 13.83 -58.24 65.01
C GLU A 480 13.29 -56.98 65.69
N CYS A 481 13.83 -56.64 66.86
CA CYS A 481 13.46 -55.40 67.57
C CYS A 481 13.78 -54.15 66.75
N ARG A 482 14.99 -54.07 66.16
CA ARG A 482 15.41 -52.97 65.27
C ARG A 482 14.49 -52.86 64.06
N PHE A 483 14.13 -53.99 63.44
CA PHE A 483 13.22 -54.00 62.30
C PHE A 483 11.82 -53.50 62.68
N HIS A 484 11.22 -54.04 63.74
CA HIS A 484 9.91 -53.59 64.23
C HIS A 484 9.90 -52.09 64.58
N TYR A 485 10.99 -51.60 65.18
CA TYR A 485 11.15 -50.18 65.47
C TYR A 485 11.23 -49.34 64.19
N GLN A 486 12.03 -49.75 63.20
CA GLN A 486 12.12 -49.06 61.91
C GLN A 486 10.78 -49.04 61.16
N VAL A 487 10.05 -50.16 61.12
CA VAL A 487 8.71 -50.24 60.52
C VAL A 487 7.75 -49.27 61.22
N LYS A 488 7.76 -49.22 62.56
CA LYS A 488 6.95 -48.25 63.33
C LYS A 488 7.31 -46.80 62.98
N ILE A 489 8.59 -46.47 62.83
CA ILE A 489 9.02 -45.13 62.40
C ILE A 489 8.50 -44.82 60.99
N MET A 490 8.67 -45.75 60.05
CA MET A 490 8.22 -45.56 58.66
C MET A 490 6.70 -45.38 58.57
N GLN A 491 5.93 -46.19 59.30
CA GLN A 491 4.48 -46.04 59.41
C GLN A 491 4.07 -44.70 60.03
N LYS A 492 4.76 -44.24 61.09
CA LYS A 492 4.51 -42.91 61.67
C LYS A 492 4.80 -41.80 60.66
N ARG A 493 5.92 -41.86 59.94
CA ARG A 493 6.27 -40.89 58.88
C ARG A 493 5.23 -40.89 57.77
N GLN A 494 4.78 -42.07 57.34
CA GLN A 494 3.73 -42.21 56.33
C GLN A 494 2.40 -41.60 56.80
N LYS A 495 1.95 -41.92 58.02
CA LYS A 495 0.74 -41.33 58.62
C LYS A 495 0.82 -39.81 58.70
N ILE A 496 1.96 -39.25 59.13
CA ILE A 496 2.19 -37.80 59.15
C ILE A 496 2.13 -37.21 57.74
N ALA A 497 2.71 -37.89 56.74
CA ALA A 497 2.66 -37.43 55.36
C ALA A 497 1.25 -37.52 54.75
N GLU A 498 0.46 -38.54 55.11
CA GLU A 498 -0.93 -38.71 54.68
C GLU A 498 -1.86 -37.67 55.33
N THR A 499 -1.72 -37.41 56.64
CA THR A 499 -2.46 -36.34 57.31
C THR A 499 -2.12 -34.98 56.73
N ARG A 500 -0.83 -34.67 56.51
CA ARG A 500 -0.42 -33.43 55.81
C ARG A 500 -1.02 -33.32 54.42
N ARG A 501 -1.01 -34.40 53.62
CA ARG A 501 -1.66 -34.43 52.29
C ARG A 501 -3.16 -34.18 52.37
N SER A 502 -3.85 -34.78 53.35
CA SER A 502 -5.28 -34.57 53.57
C SER A 502 -5.61 -33.11 53.93
N TRP A 503 -4.73 -32.44 54.66
CA TRP A 503 -4.90 -31.03 55.04
C TRP A 503 -4.60 -30.05 53.89
N GLN A 504 -3.82 -30.48 52.89
CA GLN A 504 -3.50 -29.68 51.71
C GLN A 504 -4.60 -29.70 50.64
N VAL A 505 -5.57 -30.63 50.71
CA VAL A 505 -6.68 -30.71 49.78
C VAL A 505 -7.65 -29.56 50.06
N GLN A 506 -7.66 -28.58 49.16
CA GLN A 506 -8.65 -27.50 49.17
C GLN A 506 -9.93 -28.02 48.51
N LEU A 507 -10.98 -28.21 49.30
CA LEU A 507 -12.29 -28.56 48.77
C LEU A 507 -12.94 -27.30 48.17
N TYR A 508 -13.43 -27.41 46.95
CA TYR A 508 -14.19 -26.37 46.26
C TYR A 508 -15.66 -26.83 46.15
N ARG A 509 -16.59 -25.91 46.31
CA ARG A 509 -18.01 -26.18 46.03
C ARG A 509 -18.24 -26.35 44.53
N THR A 510 -19.38 -26.91 44.13
CA THR A 510 -19.82 -27.03 42.73
C THR A 510 -19.88 -25.68 41.99
N ASN A 511 -19.88 -24.56 42.70
CA ASN A 511 -19.81 -23.19 42.18
C ASN A 511 -18.37 -22.64 42.03
N GLY A 512 -17.33 -23.46 42.23
CA GLY A 512 -15.92 -23.09 42.06
C GLY A 512 -15.33 -22.23 43.19
N LYS A 513 -16.14 -21.82 44.18
CA LYS A 513 -15.65 -21.10 45.37
C LYS A 513 -15.08 -22.09 46.39
N ARG A 514 -13.96 -21.71 47.02
CA ARG A 514 -13.28 -22.50 48.04
C ARG A 514 -14.20 -22.72 49.24
N ASP A 515 -14.38 -23.96 49.68
CA ASP A 515 -15.29 -24.31 50.78
C ASP A 515 -14.59 -24.12 52.12
N HIS A 516 -15.01 -23.11 52.89
CA HIS A 516 -14.38 -22.70 54.14
C HIS A 516 -14.90 -23.44 55.39
N ARG A 517 -15.79 -24.43 55.23
CA ARG A 517 -16.42 -25.13 56.36
C ARG A 517 -15.50 -26.14 57.07
N TRP A 518 -14.46 -26.63 56.41
CA TRP A 518 -13.49 -27.52 57.05
C TRP A 518 -12.32 -26.70 57.64
N ARG A 519 -12.47 -26.30 58.90
CA ARG A 519 -11.34 -26.00 59.78
C ARG A 519 -11.26 -27.15 60.79
N GLY A 520 -10.28 -28.03 60.64
CA GLY A 520 -9.75 -28.73 61.81
C GLY A 520 -9.40 -27.67 62.86
N SER A 521 -9.74 -27.96 64.12
CA SER A 521 -9.69 -27.06 65.28
C SER A 521 -8.61 -25.98 65.22
N HIS A 522 -8.97 -24.76 65.61
CA HIS A 522 -8.08 -23.63 65.84
C HIS A 522 -6.83 -24.06 66.63
N TRP A 523 -5.69 -24.18 65.95
CA TRP A 523 -4.40 -24.31 66.63
C TRP A 523 -4.04 -22.93 67.17
N SER A 524 -3.60 -22.84 68.43
CA SER A 524 -3.11 -21.60 69.01
C SER A 524 -1.87 -21.11 68.23
N PRO A 525 -1.65 -19.78 68.14
CA PRO A 525 -0.52 -19.18 67.41
C PRO A 525 0.83 -19.80 67.78
N ASP A 526 1.02 -20.16 69.04
CA ASP A 526 2.23 -20.79 69.56
C ASP A 526 2.55 -22.13 68.90
N VAL A 527 1.55 -22.93 68.53
CA VAL A 527 1.77 -24.22 67.85
C VAL A 527 2.12 -24.02 66.38
N ILE A 528 1.64 -22.92 65.78
CA ILE A 528 1.98 -22.54 64.41
C ILE A 528 3.44 -22.05 64.36
N GLU A 529 3.90 -21.29 65.35
CA GLU A 529 5.29 -20.84 65.44
C GLU A 529 6.26 -21.98 65.75
N VAL A 530 5.94 -22.87 66.70
CA VAL A 530 6.73 -24.08 66.96
C VAL A 530 6.76 -25.04 65.76
N SER A 531 5.72 -25.02 64.91
CA SER A 531 5.70 -25.80 63.65
C SER A 531 6.56 -25.19 62.53
N LYS A 532 6.75 -23.86 62.55
CA LYS A 532 7.68 -23.15 61.65
C LYS A 532 9.13 -23.34 62.10
N GLU A 533 9.39 -23.35 63.40
CA GLU A 533 10.72 -23.65 63.96
C GLU A 533 11.10 -25.13 63.80
N LYS A 534 10.11 -26.02 63.74
CA LYS A 534 10.27 -27.43 63.34
C LYS A 534 10.06 -27.64 61.84
N GLU A 535 10.55 -26.71 61.00
CA GLU A 535 10.89 -27.00 59.59
C GLU A 535 12.05 -28.00 59.53
N GLY A 536 11.78 -29.24 59.95
CA GLY A 536 12.58 -30.38 59.58
C GLY A 536 12.56 -30.47 58.06
N PHE A 537 13.74 -30.24 57.47
CA PHE A 537 14.16 -30.51 56.09
C PHE A 537 13.05 -31.13 55.20
N CYS A 538 12.33 -30.28 54.48
CA CYS A 538 11.38 -30.71 53.46
C CYS A 538 12.08 -30.82 52.11
N ILE A 539 12.19 -32.04 51.59
CA ILE A 539 12.62 -32.34 50.19
C ILE A 539 11.77 -31.61 49.13
N GLY A 540 10.63 -31.01 49.51
CA GLY A 540 9.77 -30.23 48.62
C GLY A 540 10.23 -28.79 48.34
N SER A 541 11.13 -28.21 49.15
CA SER A 541 11.71 -26.88 48.91
C SER A 541 13.12 -26.92 48.33
N THR A 542 13.78 -28.09 48.38
CA THR A 542 14.97 -28.35 47.56
C THR A 542 14.48 -28.73 46.18
N ASP A 543 14.81 -27.91 45.19
CA ASP A 543 14.64 -28.28 43.80
C ASP A 543 15.39 -29.61 43.60
N ILE A 544 14.65 -30.72 43.50
CA ILE A 544 15.24 -32.05 43.34
C ILE A 544 16.10 -32.08 42.07
N LEU A 545 15.76 -31.20 41.11
CA LEU A 545 16.59 -30.95 39.93
C LEU A 545 17.91 -30.26 40.28
N ALA A 546 17.98 -29.37 41.28
CA ALA A 546 19.23 -28.74 41.73
C ALA A 546 20.17 -29.74 42.42
N LEU A 547 19.67 -30.65 43.27
CA LEU A 547 20.48 -31.74 43.85
C LEU A 547 20.97 -32.73 42.79
N VAL A 548 20.14 -33.00 41.79
CA VAL A 548 20.55 -33.79 40.62
C VAL A 548 21.55 -32.99 39.79
N HIS A 549 21.37 -31.70 39.57
CA HIS A 549 22.28 -30.84 38.81
C HIS A 549 23.64 -30.69 39.49
N ASP A 550 23.67 -30.63 40.82
CA ASP A 550 24.88 -30.52 41.61
C ASP A 550 25.59 -31.87 41.71
N LYS A 551 24.87 -32.99 41.85
CA LYS A 551 25.46 -34.32 41.69
C LYS A 551 25.94 -34.61 40.27
N TRP A 552 25.25 -34.09 39.25
CA TRP A 552 25.68 -34.21 37.85
C TRP A 552 26.89 -33.31 37.59
N ARG A 553 26.92 -32.08 38.13
CA ARG A 553 28.10 -31.21 38.08
C ARG A 553 29.30 -31.82 38.78
N LEU A 554 29.12 -32.36 39.98
CA LEU A 554 30.18 -33.04 40.72
C LEU A 554 30.64 -34.30 39.99
N ARG A 555 29.74 -35.07 39.36
CA ARG A 555 30.14 -36.19 38.48
C ARG A 555 30.89 -35.74 37.24
N MET A 556 30.48 -34.65 36.59
CA MET A 556 31.17 -34.13 35.42
C MET A 556 32.55 -33.58 35.82
N GLN A 557 32.67 -32.93 36.98
CA GLN A 557 33.94 -32.51 37.55
C GLN A 557 34.83 -33.70 37.96
N GLU A 558 34.28 -34.76 38.55
CA GLU A 558 35.01 -36.01 38.83
C GLU A 558 35.45 -36.70 37.54
N VAL A 559 34.67 -36.65 36.46
CA VAL A 559 35.01 -37.17 35.12
C VAL A 559 36.03 -36.29 34.40
N ASP A 560 36.08 -34.99 34.70
CA ASP A 560 37.10 -34.06 34.19
C ASP A 560 38.43 -34.19 34.98
N GLU A 561 38.38 -34.53 36.28
CA GLU A 561 39.56 -34.72 37.15
C GLU A 561 40.14 -36.15 37.09
N SER A 562 39.31 -37.16 36.86
CA SER A 562 39.75 -38.52 36.53
C SER A 562 39.69 -38.70 35.01
N GLY A 563 40.82 -38.46 34.35
CA GLY A 563 40.94 -38.50 32.89
C GLY A 563 40.18 -39.69 32.27
N PRO A 564 39.48 -39.47 31.15
CA PRO A 564 38.44 -40.39 30.69
C PRO A 564 39.05 -41.72 30.28
N VAL A 565 38.58 -42.81 30.89
CA VAL A 565 38.67 -44.14 30.29
C VAL A 565 37.72 -44.12 29.09
N ARG A 566 38.29 -43.87 27.91
CA ARG A 566 37.57 -43.73 26.65
C ARG A 566 37.22 -45.12 26.10
N ASP A 567 35.93 -45.37 25.91
CA ASP A 567 35.46 -46.44 25.03
C ASP A 567 35.68 -46.00 23.56
N ASP A 568 36.28 -46.88 22.77
CA ASP A 568 36.78 -46.65 21.39
C ASP A 568 35.74 -46.13 20.37
N LYS A 569 34.46 -46.02 20.74
CA LYS A 569 33.37 -45.59 19.85
C LYS A 569 33.08 -44.09 19.88
N GLU A 570 33.43 -43.36 20.96
CA GLU A 570 33.21 -41.91 21.04
C GLU A 570 34.33 -41.09 20.38
N GLN A 571 35.54 -41.65 20.27
CA GLN A 571 36.69 -40.97 19.65
C GLN A 571 36.53 -40.73 18.14
N ILE A 572 35.64 -41.49 17.48
CA ILE A 572 35.31 -41.33 16.05
C ILE A 572 34.27 -40.20 15.82
N CYS A 573 33.45 -39.90 16.83
CA CYS A 573 32.47 -38.80 16.74
C CYS A 573 33.09 -37.43 17.05
N ASP A 574 34.00 -37.37 18.03
CA ASP A 574 34.68 -36.12 18.40
C ASP A 574 35.67 -35.65 17.33
N THR A 575 36.32 -36.58 16.62
CA THR A 575 37.18 -36.23 15.48
C THR A 575 36.38 -35.67 14.31
N ARG A 576 35.15 -36.13 14.09
CA ARG A 576 34.27 -35.63 13.03
C ARG A 576 33.69 -34.26 13.35
N GLY A 577 33.26 -34.05 14.60
CA GLY A 577 32.82 -32.74 15.08
C GLY A 577 33.95 -31.70 15.07
N HIS A 578 35.17 -32.09 15.43
CA HIS A 578 36.31 -31.19 15.37
C HIS A 578 36.71 -30.84 13.93
N ILE A 579 36.58 -31.76 12.98
CA ILE A 579 36.78 -31.50 11.55
C ILE A 579 35.70 -30.56 10.99
N ASP A 580 34.45 -30.72 11.40
CA ASP A 580 33.35 -29.84 10.99
C ASP A 580 33.52 -28.42 11.58
N ASP A 581 33.93 -28.29 12.85
CA ASP A 581 34.24 -27.00 13.48
C ASP A 581 35.44 -26.30 12.82
N LEU A 582 36.47 -27.06 12.44
CA LEU A 582 37.61 -26.54 11.66
C LEU A 582 37.18 -26.12 10.25
N SER A 583 36.30 -26.88 9.60
CA SER A 583 35.73 -26.54 8.30
C SER A 583 34.93 -25.23 8.39
N ASP A 584 34.12 -25.05 9.44
CA ASP A 584 33.34 -23.83 9.64
C ASP A 584 34.23 -22.62 9.97
N GLN A 585 35.34 -22.81 10.70
CA GLN A 585 36.33 -21.76 10.93
C GLN A 585 37.10 -21.39 9.65
N VAL A 586 37.45 -22.37 8.82
CA VAL A 586 38.07 -22.13 7.51
C VAL A 586 37.09 -21.45 6.55
N ALA A 587 35.81 -21.82 6.56
CA ALA A 587 34.77 -21.16 5.76
C ALA A 587 34.53 -19.72 6.23
N HIS A 588 34.52 -19.47 7.54
CA HIS A 588 34.41 -18.12 8.09
C HIS A 588 35.61 -17.25 7.73
N THR A 589 36.83 -17.78 7.85
CA THR A 589 38.05 -17.03 7.51
C THR A 589 38.16 -16.76 6.00
N ALA A 590 37.74 -17.71 5.16
CA ALA A 590 37.65 -17.52 3.71
C ALA A 590 36.59 -16.47 3.33
N ALA A 591 35.41 -16.51 3.97
CA ALA A 591 34.36 -15.51 3.76
C ALA A 591 34.81 -14.11 4.21
N THR A 592 35.50 -14.00 5.35
CA THR A 592 36.06 -12.71 5.78
C THR A 592 37.13 -12.21 4.81
N ALA A 593 38.04 -13.06 4.34
CA ALA A 593 39.06 -12.68 3.36
C ALA A 593 38.45 -12.22 2.03
N GLN A 594 37.39 -12.89 1.54
CA GLN A 594 36.65 -12.46 0.34
C GLN A 594 35.90 -11.15 0.54
N THR A 595 35.29 -10.93 1.71
CA THR A 595 34.66 -9.63 2.03
C THR A 595 35.69 -8.50 2.16
N GLU A 596 36.89 -8.79 2.62
CA GLU A 596 37.96 -7.80 2.73
C GLU A 596 38.60 -7.50 1.37
N GLN A 597 38.80 -8.51 0.52
CA GLN A 597 39.22 -8.31 -0.87
C GLN A 597 38.19 -7.52 -1.66
N THR A 598 36.90 -7.85 -1.57
CA THR A 598 35.84 -7.07 -2.25
C THR A 598 35.77 -5.65 -1.72
N LYS A 599 35.85 -5.44 -0.39
CA LYS A 599 35.95 -4.10 0.19
C LYS A 599 37.17 -3.33 -0.31
N ALA A 600 38.32 -4.00 -0.50
CA ALA A 600 39.53 -3.36 -1.04
C ALA A 600 39.38 -2.98 -2.52
N ILE A 601 38.76 -3.84 -3.33
CA ILE A 601 38.47 -3.59 -4.76
C ILE A 601 37.49 -2.43 -4.92
N PHE A 602 36.46 -2.34 -4.07
CA PHE A 602 35.44 -1.28 -4.16
C PHE A 602 35.79 0.00 -3.38
N LYS A 603 36.83 -0.02 -2.53
CA LYS A 603 37.31 1.15 -1.77
C LYS A 603 37.60 2.40 -2.63
N PRO A 604 38.27 2.31 -3.79
CA PRO A 604 38.46 3.48 -4.66
C PRO A 604 37.13 4.01 -5.22
N VAL A 605 36.19 3.14 -5.57
CA VAL A 605 34.86 3.54 -6.05
C VAL A 605 34.07 4.25 -4.95
N PHE A 606 34.11 3.74 -3.72
CA PHE A 606 33.47 4.41 -2.58
C PHE A 606 34.11 5.76 -2.26
N ARG A 607 35.44 5.88 -2.37
CA ARG A 607 36.13 7.18 -2.27
C ARG A 607 35.70 8.16 -3.35
N ASP A 608 35.55 7.72 -4.59
CA ASP A 608 35.11 8.60 -5.68
C ASP A 608 33.65 9.03 -5.50
N VAL A 609 32.80 8.14 -4.99
CA VAL A 609 31.41 8.46 -4.63
C VAL A 609 31.37 9.45 -3.47
N GLU A 610 32.16 9.25 -2.41
CA GLU A 610 32.26 10.17 -1.27
C GLU A 610 32.80 11.55 -1.70
N LEU A 611 33.83 11.59 -2.55
CA LEU A 611 34.36 12.84 -3.11
C LEU A 611 33.33 13.55 -4.00
N SER A 612 32.57 12.80 -4.80
CA SER A 612 31.49 13.35 -5.62
C SER A 612 30.34 13.89 -4.75
N PHE A 613 30.02 13.20 -3.66
CA PHE A 613 29.01 13.60 -2.69
C PHE A 613 29.44 14.87 -1.93
N ASP A 614 30.68 14.94 -1.48
CA ASP A 614 31.26 16.11 -0.83
C ASP A 614 31.34 17.32 -1.78
N LYS A 615 31.62 17.07 -3.06
CA LYS A 615 31.62 18.11 -4.10
C LYS A 615 30.20 18.65 -4.33
N ILE A 616 29.19 17.77 -4.39
CA ILE A 616 27.78 18.17 -4.47
C ILE A 616 27.35 18.93 -3.23
N GLN A 617 27.75 18.48 -2.04
CA GLN A 617 27.41 19.13 -0.78
C GLN A 617 28.06 20.52 -0.64
N LYS A 618 29.30 20.68 -1.12
CA LYS A 618 29.95 22.01 -1.21
C LYS A 618 29.22 22.94 -2.17
N LEU A 619 28.82 22.46 -3.36
CA LEU A 619 28.05 23.25 -4.32
C LEU A 619 26.67 23.66 -3.76
N GLN A 620 26.02 22.78 -2.99
CA GLN A 620 24.77 23.09 -2.30
C GLN A 620 24.97 24.16 -1.21
N ARG A 621 26.04 24.05 -0.41
CA ARG A 621 26.38 25.07 0.59
C ARG A 621 26.76 26.41 -0.04
N GLU A 622 27.42 26.42 -1.19
CA GLU A 622 27.73 27.64 -1.94
C GLU A 622 26.48 28.29 -2.54
N HIS A 623 25.53 27.50 -3.02
CA HIS A 623 24.22 27.96 -3.48
C HIS A 623 23.35 28.53 -2.33
N ASP A 624 23.47 27.97 -1.13
CA ASP A 624 22.67 28.38 0.03
C ASP A 624 23.25 29.59 0.80
N LYS A 625 24.56 29.86 0.67
CA LYS A 625 25.23 31.06 1.25
C LYS A 625 24.54 32.40 0.90
N PRO A 626 24.20 32.73 -0.36
CA PRO A 626 23.51 33.97 -0.69
C PRO A 626 22.07 34.01 -0.17
N LEU A 627 21.40 32.87 -0.02
CA LEU A 627 20.05 32.78 0.55
C LEU A 627 20.04 33.04 2.05
N VAL A 628 21.08 32.60 2.76
CA VAL A 628 21.25 32.85 4.20
C VAL A 628 21.66 34.31 4.45
N GLN A 629 22.56 34.88 3.65
CA GLN A 629 22.93 36.31 3.71
C GLN A 629 21.71 37.21 3.45
N ALA A 630 20.88 36.90 2.44
CA ALA A 630 19.64 37.64 2.16
C ALA A 630 18.57 37.49 3.27
N ARG A 631 18.67 36.46 4.12
CA ARG A 631 17.79 36.24 5.28
C ARG A 631 18.28 37.03 6.49
N GLN A 632 19.60 37.11 6.69
CA GLN A 632 20.22 37.92 7.73
C GLN A 632 20.03 39.42 7.46
N GLU A 633 20.13 39.88 6.20
CA GLU A 633 19.84 41.26 5.80
C GLU A 633 18.36 41.67 5.99
N ARG A 634 17.42 40.72 5.93
CA ARG A 634 16.01 40.99 6.27
C ARG A 634 15.78 41.10 7.77
N ASN A 635 16.51 40.34 8.58
CA ASN A 635 16.39 40.40 10.03
C ASN A 635 17.04 41.67 10.60
N THR A 636 18.12 42.18 10.00
CA THR A 636 18.71 43.47 10.40
C THR A 636 17.83 44.66 10.02
N ARG A 637 17.14 44.61 8.86
CA ARG A 637 16.13 45.62 8.47
C ARG A 637 14.84 45.54 9.30
N GLY A 638 14.45 44.35 9.75
CA GLY A 638 13.27 44.18 10.63
C GLY A 638 13.48 44.66 12.07
N SER A 639 14.73 44.76 12.53
CA SER A 639 15.04 45.22 13.89
C SER A 639 15.10 46.75 14.02
N THR A 640 15.31 47.49 12.92
CA THR A 640 15.34 48.96 12.91
C THR A 640 13.93 49.59 12.87
N ASP A 641 12.93 48.85 12.40
CA ASP A 641 11.55 49.35 12.28
C ASP A 641 10.70 49.12 13.54
N ASN A 642 11.12 48.24 14.45
CA ASN A 642 10.40 47.94 15.70
C ASN A 642 10.65 48.91 16.86
N ALA A 643 11.48 49.94 16.68
CA ALA A 643 11.76 50.96 17.71
C ALA A 643 10.87 52.21 17.61
N ARG A 644 9.97 52.29 16.61
CA ARG A 644 9.04 53.42 16.45
C ARG A 644 7.65 52.92 16.11
N THR A 645 6.86 52.61 17.14
CA THR A 645 5.39 52.77 17.26
C THR A 645 4.82 51.66 18.13
N GLY A 646 4.72 51.96 19.42
CA GLY A 646 3.77 51.31 20.30
C GLY A 646 2.39 51.93 20.13
N GLU A 647 1.40 51.08 20.38
CA GLU A 647 0.03 51.38 20.84
C GLU A 647 -1.12 51.55 19.83
N ASN A 648 -2.18 50.80 20.18
CA ASN A 648 -3.63 51.01 20.01
C ASN A 648 -4.39 50.40 18.81
N GLN A 649 -5.10 49.32 19.17
CA GLN A 649 -6.54 49.08 19.03
C GLN A 649 -7.23 49.11 17.65
N THR A 650 -7.78 47.92 17.33
CA THR A 650 -9.13 47.63 16.79
C THR A 650 -9.62 48.23 15.46
N ALA A 651 -9.92 47.27 14.57
CA ALA A 651 -11.11 47.14 13.72
C ALA A 651 -11.38 48.12 12.54
N LYS A 652 -11.66 47.46 11.39
CA LYS A 652 -12.36 47.90 10.16
C LYS A 652 -11.59 48.75 9.15
N GLY A 653 -11.57 48.27 7.90
CA GLY A 653 -11.36 49.11 6.71
C GLY A 653 -10.68 48.40 5.53
N LEU A 654 -11.40 48.23 4.42
CA LEU A 654 -10.93 47.72 3.13
C LEU A 654 -9.64 48.40 2.65
N VAL A 655 -8.68 47.64 2.06
CA VAL A 655 -7.94 48.11 0.87
C VAL A 655 -7.51 46.93 -0.02
N LYS A 656 -8.05 46.90 -1.25
CA LYS A 656 -7.47 46.19 -2.40
C LYS A 656 -6.04 46.70 -2.63
N ARG A 657 -5.01 45.87 -2.38
CA ARG A 657 -3.65 46.16 -2.88
C ARG A 657 -3.48 45.60 -4.28
N ALA A 658 -3.16 46.52 -5.20
CA ALA A 658 -2.88 46.30 -6.60
C ALA A 658 -1.84 45.19 -6.82
N LYS A 659 -2.06 44.36 -7.84
CA LYS A 659 -1.08 43.40 -8.34
C LYS A 659 -0.05 44.16 -9.15
N ASP A 660 1.18 44.25 -8.64
CA ASP A 660 2.32 44.75 -9.39
C ASP A 660 2.53 43.91 -10.68
N PRO A 661 2.55 44.54 -11.88
CA PRO A 661 2.69 43.84 -13.15
C PRO A 661 4.04 43.15 -13.33
N MET A 662 5.09 43.62 -12.63
CA MET A 662 6.46 43.13 -12.76
C MET A 662 6.64 41.70 -12.18
N ARG A 663 5.88 41.35 -11.14
CA ARG A 663 5.91 40.01 -10.50
C ARG A 663 5.22 38.92 -11.34
N SER A 664 4.39 39.31 -12.31
CA SER A 664 3.67 38.39 -13.20
C SER A 664 4.55 37.91 -14.36
N LEU A 665 5.45 38.77 -14.85
CA LEU A 665 6.42 38.48 -15.90
C LEU A 665 7.51 37.51 -15.42
N ASP A 666 8.04 37.70 -14.21
CA ASP A 666 9.01 36.80 -13.59
C ASP A 666 8.47 35.37 -13.38
N ARG A 667 7.18 35.25 -13.02
CA ARG A 667 6.52 33.94 -12.88
C ARG A 667 6.31 33.25 -14.23
N GLN A 668 6.09 34.01 -15.30
CA GLN A 668 5.97 33.45 -16.65
C GLN A 668 7.34 33.05 -17.23
N GLN A 669 8.40 33.83 -16.98
CA GLN A 669 9.77 33.48 -17.39
C GLN A 669 10.29 32.24 -16.65
N ARG A 670 10.08 32.13 -15.34
CA ARG A 670 10.44 30.92 -14.57
C ARG A 670 9.67 29.68 -15.02
N LYS A 671 8.38 29.82 -15.39
CA LYS A 671 7.61 28.72 -15.98
C LYS A 671 8.13 28.30 -17.35
N ARG A 672 8.58 29.24 -18.18
CA ARG A 672 9.17 28.92 -19.50
C ARG A 672 10.53 28.22 -19.37
N GLN A 673 11.35 28.63 -18.40
CA GLN A 673 12.66 27.98 -18.13
C GLN A 673 12.50 26.56 -17.56
N LEU A 674 11.53 26.33 -16.67
CA LEU A 674 11.25 24.98 -16.13
C LEU A 674 10.67 24.02 -17.18
N VAL A 675 9.91 24.53 -18.15
CA VAL A 675 9.38 23.71 -19.27
C VAL A 675 10.48 23.37 -20.29
N LEU A 676 11.52 24.21 -20.43
CA LEU A 676 12.67 23.90 -21.28
C LEU A 676 13.65 22.91 -20.63
N ALA A 677 13.80 22.95 -19.30
CA ALA A 677 14.63 22.00 -18.55
C ALA A 677 13.99 20.60 -18.40
N ALA A 678 12.67 20.47 -18.61
CA ALA A 678 11.93 19.21 -18.52
C ALA A 678 11.76 18.48 -19.87
N LYS A 679 12.63 18.74 -20.86
CA LYS A 679 12.69 17.95 -22.09
C LYS A 679 13.65 16.77 -21.89
N VAL A 680 13.09 15.59 -21.61
CA VAL A 680 13.84 14.33 -21.70
C VAL A 680 14.29 14.18 -23.15
N PRO A 681 15.60 14.10 -23.44
CA PRO A 681 16.06 13.94 -24.80
C PRO A 681 15.60 12.59 -25.38
N TRP A 682 15.21 12.57 -26.66
CA TRP A 682 14.56 11.41 -27.30
C TRP A 682 15.34 10.09 -27.17
N HIS A 683 16.68 10.14 -27.19
CA HIS A 683 17.53 8.95 -27.01
C HIS A 683 17.32 8.23 -25.67
N LEU A 684 16.98 8.95 -24.60
CA LEU A 684 16.68 8.36 -23.30
C LEU A 684 15.31 7.68 -23.30
N HIS A 685 14.37 8.14 -24.13
CA HIS A 685 13.08 7.50 -24.27
C HIS A 685 13.21 6.17 -25.02
N ASP A 686 14.06 6.13 -26.05
CA ASP A 686 14.39 4.92 -26.82
C ASP A 686 15.17 3.91 -25.97
N GLN A 687 16.11 4.37 -25.14
CA GLN A 687 16.84 3.52 -24.19
C GLN A 687 15.90 2.89 -23.15
N LEU A 688 14.96 3.67 -22.59
CA LEU A 688 13.97 3.15 -21.64
C LEU A 688 12.99 2.16 -22.30
N GLU A 689 12.69 2.33 -23.59
CA GLU A 689 11.87 1.38 -24.34
C GLU A 689 12.64 0.09 -24.67
N ALA A 690 13.93 0.19 -24.98
CA ALA A 690 14.82 -0.96 -25.17
C ALA A 690 14.99 -1.77 -23.87
N GLU A 691 15.24 -1.11 -22.75
CA GLU A 691 15.30 -1.72 -21.40
C GLU A 691 13.99 -2.43 -21.04
N ARG A 692 12.84 -1.82 -21.38
CA ARG A 692 11.53 -2.44 -21.16
C ARG A 692 11.33 -3.72 -21.99
N ARG A 693 11.88 -3.78 -23.21
CA ARG A 693 11.85 -4.98 -24.06
C ARG A 693 12.81 -6.05 -23.54
N ASN A 694 14.00 -5.67 -23.08
CA ASN A 694 14.97 -6.58 -22.46
C ASN A 694 14.40 -7.22 -21.18
N LEU A 695 13.78 -6.43 -20.29
CA LEU A 695 13.10 -6.94 -19.10
C LEU A 695 11.91 -7.86 -19.43
N ALA A 696 11.21 -7.62 -20.54
CA ALA A 696 10.14 -8.50 -21.00
C ALA A 696 10.71 -9.85 -21.51
N ASN A 697 11.84 -9.82 -22.21
CA ASN A 697 12.54 -10.99 -22.70
C ASN A 697 13.17 -11.81 -21.56
N GLU A 698 13.77 -11.17 -20.56
CA GLU A 698 14.27 -11.84 -19.35
C GLU A 698 13.13 -12.50 -18.58
N LYS A 699 12.00 -11.80 -18.40
CA LYS A 699 10.80 -12.39 -17.77
C LYS A 699 10.20 -13.55 -18.56
N ALA A 700 10.40 -13.59 -19.87
CA ALA A 700 10.00 -14.71 -20.71
C ALA A 700 10.98 -15.89 -20.59
N MET A 701 12.30 -15.64 -20.49
CA MET A 701 13.30 -16.67 -20.25
C MET A 701 13.15 -17.35 -18.89
N PHE A 702 12.76 -16.63 -17.83
CA PHE A 702 12.50 -17.21 -16.51
C PHE A 702 11.12 -17.90 -16.38
N LYS A 703 10.34 -17.99 -17.47
CA LYS A 703 9.03 -18.68 -17.51
C LYS A 703 9.04 -19.98 -18.34
N LEU A 704 10.16 -20.29 -18.99
CA LEU A 704 10.51 -21.64 -19.46
C LEU A 704 11.30 -22.34 -18.35
#